data_AF-A0A7J8M7A0-F1
#
_entry.id   AF-A0A7J8M7A0-F1
#
_cell.length_a   1.000
_cell.length_b   1.000
_cell.length_c   1.000
_cell.angle_alpha   90.00
_cell.angle_beta   90.00
_cell.angle_gamma   90.00
#
_symmetry.space_group_name_H-M   'P 1'
#
loop_
_entity.id
_entity.type
_entity.pdbx_description
1 polymer ?
#
loop_
_entity_poly.entity_id
_entity_poly.type
_entity_poly.pdbx_seq_one_letter_code
_entity_poly.pdbx_strand_id
1 'polypeptide(L)'
;MQNQPPRRQLLDQIGCNVNSVAMSDRSELIIGRPEAVYFYEVDGRGPCWAFEGEKKFLGWYRGYLLCVIADQRNGKNTFNIYDLKNRLIAHSLVVKEVSHMLCEWGNIILIMTDKSALCIGEKDMESKLDMLFKKNLYTVAINLVQTQQADASATAEVLRKYGDHLYSKQDYDEAMAQYIHTIGHLEPSYVIQKFLDAQRIYNLTNYLENLHEKGLASKDHTTLLLNCYTKLKDVEKLNVFIKSEDGVGEHKFDVETAIRVCRAANYHEHAMYVAKKAGRHEWYLKILLEDLGRYDEALQYISSLEPSQAGVTVKEYGKILIEHKPAETINILMRLCTEDIELAKRVTSNGGYLSMLPSPVDFLNIFIHHPQSLMDFLEKYTDKVKDSPAQVEIHNTLLELYLSIDLNFPSISQVNNGTDFNIKARTASNGKLAVDGKNSSIEKDTLERREKGLRLLKSAWPADLEHPLYDVDLAIILCEMNAFKEGLLYLYEKMKLFKEVIACYMQVHDHEGLIACCKRLGDSGKGGDPTLWADLLKYFGELGEDCSKEVKEVLTYIERDDILPPIIVLQTLSRNPCLTLSVIKDYIARKLEQESKLIEEDRRAIEKYQVVSLWIAQEDTMAMRKEIQDLRTNARIFQLSKCTACTFTLDLPAVHFMCMHSFHQRCLGDNEKECPECAPEYRSVMEMKRSLEQNSKDQDQFFQQVKSSKDGFSVIAEYFGKGVISKTSNGSTGTARSDSISSSSGF
;
A
#
# COMPACT_ATOMS: atom_id res chain seq x y z
N MET A 1 70.47 6.68 -67.95
CA MET A 1 71.50 6.87 -66.90
C MET A 1 72.75 6.10 -67.28
N GLN A 2 73.91 6.61 -66.87
CA GLN A 2 75.24 6.39 -67.44
C GLN A 2 75.71 4.92 -67.47
N ASN A 3 76.28 4.53 -68.63
CA ASN A 3 77.19 3.39 -68.80
C ASN A 3 78.52 3.66 -68.07
N GLN A 4 78.57 3.47 -66.75
CA GLN A 4 79.84 3.21 -66.06
C GLN A 4 80.06 1.69 -66.00
N PRO A 5 81.28 1.18 -66.29
CA PRO A 5 81.56 -0.23 -66.13
C PRO A 5 81.40 -0.63 -64.65
N PRO A 6 80.89 -1.83 -64.33
CA PRO A 6 80.68 -2.25 -62.96
C PRO A 6 81.99 -2.16 -62.16
N ARG A 7 81.98 -1.34 -61.11
CA ARG A 7 83.13 -1.14 -60.21
C ARG A 7 83.37 -2.44 -59.45
N ARG A 8 84.47 -3.15 -59.75
CA ARG A 8 84.81 -4.41 -59.10
C ARG A 8 85.49 -4.12 -57.76
N GLN A 9 84.88 -4.57 -56.67
CA GLN A 9 85.46 -4.53 -55.32
C GLN A 9 85.74 -5.96 -54.87
N LEU A 10 86.97 -6.21 -54.38
CA LEU A 10 87.36 -7.51 -53.83
C LEU A 10 86.88 -7.60 -52.38
N LEU A 11 85.96 -8.52 -52.09
CA LEU A 11 85.41 -8.71 -50.74
C LEU A 11 86.21 -9.72 -49.89
N ASP A 12 86.77 -10.76 -50.52
CA ASP A 12 87.64 -11.76 -49.88
C ASP A 12 88.60 -12.36 -50.94
N GLN A 13 89.78 -12.79 -50.52
CA GLN A 13 90.80 -13.47 -51.34
C GLN A 13 90.59 -15.00 -51.40
N ILE A 14 89.84 -15.57 -50.44
CA ILE A 14 89.62 -17.02 -50.36
C ILE A 14 88.25 -17.38 -50.97
N GLY A 15 88.27 -18.20 -52.03
CA GLY A 15 87.05 -18.68 -52.71
C GLY A 15 86.45 -19.96 -52.12
N CYS A 16 85.65 -20.66 -52.93
CA CYS A 16 85.11 -21.99 -52.66
C CYS A 16 85.05 -22.84 -53.93
N ASN A 17 84.66 -24.11 -53.78
CA ASN A 17 84.35 -24.96 -54.92
C ASN A 17 83.10 -24.46 -55.65
N VAL A 18 82.99 -24.79 -56.94
CA VAL A 18 81.93 -24.30 -57.86
C VAL A 18 80.53 -24.59 -57.34
N ASN A 19 80.32 -25.73 -56.67
CA ASN A 19 79.02 -26.15 -56.18
C ASN A 19 78.74 -25.69 -54.73
N SER A 20 79.71 -25.06 -54.07
CA SER A 20 79.63 -24.60 -52.68
C SER A 20 79.29 -23.11 -52.59
N VAL A 21 78.61 -22.58 -53.61
CA VAL A 21 78.17 -21.19 -53.69
C VAL A 21 76.66 -21.13 -53.94
N ALA A 22 75.98 -20.23 -53.25
CA ALA A 22 74.55 -19.97 -53.43
C ALA A 22 74.27 -18.47 -53.28
N MET A 23 73.07 -18.02 -53.64
CA MET A 23 72.61 -16.65 -53.44
C MET A 23 71.33 -16.68 -52.62
N SER A 24 71.23 -15.84 -51.60
CA SER A 24 70.02 -15.74 -50.78
C SER A 24 68.91 -14.95 -51.48
N ASP A 25 67.67 -15.06 -50.97
CA ASP A 25 66.54 -14.24 -51.45
C ASP A 25 66.78 -12.73 -51.27
N ARG A 26 67.74 -12.34 -50.42
CA ARG A 26 68.17 -10.95 -50.20
C ARG A 26 69.34 -10.53 -51.08
N SER A 27 69.70 -11.35 -52.07
CA SER A 27 70.87 -11.15 -52.94
C SER A 27 72.22 -11.14 -52.18
N GLU A 28 72.29 -11.81 -51.03
CA GLU A 28 73.55 -12.03 -50.32
C GLU A 28 74.26 -13.24 -50.94
N LEU A 29 75.55 -13.12 -51.22
CA LEU A 29 76.36 -14.20 -51.76
C LEU A 29 76.79 -15.13 -50.62
N ILE A 30 76.47 -16.42 -50.75
CA ILE A 30 76.74 -17.44 -49.75
C ILE A 30 77.89 -18.32 -50.23
N ILE A 31 78.95 -18.41 -49.43
CA ILE A 31 80.16 -19.18 -49.74
C ILE A 31 80.39 -20.22 -48.66
N GLY A 32 80.43 -21.49 -49.07
CA GLY A 32 80.70 -22.63 -48.19
C GLY A 32 82.17 -23.00 -48.19
N ARG A 33 82.79 -22.90 -47.02
CA ARG A 33 84.14 -23.43 -46.76
C ARG A 33 84.05 -24.62 -45.78
N PRO A 34 85.12 -25.42 -45.65
CA PRO A 34 85.11 -26.58 -44.76
C PRO A 34 84.77 -26.26 -43.30
N GLU A 35 85.13 -25.06 -42.83
CA GLU A 35 84.92 -24.60 -41.45
C GLU A 35 83.55 -23.91 -41.23
N ALA A 36 83.05 -23.20 -42.23
CA ALA A 36 81.87 -22.35 -42.07
C ALA A 36 81.23 -21.96 -43.40
N VAL A 37 79.99 -21.49 -43.32
CA VAL A 37 79.27 -20.83 -44.41
C VAL A 37 79.27 -19.32 -44.15
N TYR A 38 79.75 -18.56 -45.12
CA TYR A 38 79.90 -17.10 -45.04
C TYR A 38 78.90 -16.40 -45.94
N PHE A 39 78.31 -15.32 -45.44
CA PHE A 39 77.43 -14.44 -46.20
C PHE A 39 78.18 -13.17 -46.58
N TYR A 40 77.98 -12.70 -47.80
CA TYR A 40 78.60 -11.48 -48.32
C TYR A 40 77.51 -10.57 -48.90
N GLU A 41 77.57 -9.30 -48.53
CA GLU A 41 76.75 -8.22 -49.07
C GLU A 41 77.60 -7.37 -50.03
N VAL A 42 76.95 -6.44 -50.74
CA VAL A 42 77.65 -5.52 -51.66
C VAL A 42 78.72 -4.69 -50.94
N ASP A 43 78.49 -4.38 -49.66
CA ASP A 43 79.34 -3.51 -48.85
C ASP A 43 80.43 -4.25 -48.07
N GLY A 44 80.36 -5.59 -47.95
CA GLY A 44 81.32 -6.34 -47.14
C GLY A 44 80.90 -7.75 -46.74
N ARG A 45 81.68 -8.33 -45.82
CA ARG A 45 81.42 -9.66 -45.24
C ARG A 45 80.35 -9.58 -44.16
N GLY A 46 79.28 -10.32 -44.34
CA GLY A 46 78.16 -10.44 -43.40
C GLY A 46 78.35 -11.59 -42.38
N PRO A 47 77.26 -12.10 -41.79
CA PRO A 47 77.32 -13.13 -40.75
C PRO A 47 77.93 -14.45 -41.26
N CYS A 48 78.48 -15.24 -40.34
CA CYS A 48 79.03 -16.56 -40.66
C CYS A 48 78.50 -17.63 -39.70
N TRP A 49 78.34 -18.84 -40.22
CA TRP A 49 77.80 -19.98 -39.48
C TRP A 49 78.80 -21.12 -39.52
N ALA A 50 79.31 -21.51 -38.36
CA ALA A 50 80.26 -22.60 -38.22
C ALA A 50 79.56 -23.94 -38.48
N PHE A 51 79.98 -24.61 -39.55
CA PHE A 51 79.52 -25.95 -39.92
C PHE A 51 80.77 -26.72 -40.31
N GLU A 52 81.09 -27.79 -39.61
CA GLU A 52 82.27 -28.61 -39.93
C GLU A 52 82.01 -29.54 -41.12
N GLY A 53 83.07 -29.95 -41.82
CA GLY A 53 83.02 -30.91 -42.92
C GLY A 53 83.08 -30.29 -44.31
N GLU A 54 83.38 -31.11 -45.33
CA GLU A 54 83.56 -30.60 -46.68
C GLU A 54 82.20 -30.29 -47.32
N LYS A 55 81.99 -29.03 -47.71
CA LYS A 55 80.73 -28.55 -48.32
C LYS A 55 80.71 -28.91 -49.80
N LYS A 56 80.00 -29.95 -50.19
CA LYS A 56 79.92 -30.40 -51.60
C LYS A 56 78.91 -29.59 -52.40
N PHE A 57 77.75 -29.28 -51.81
CA PHE A 57 76.72 -28.46 -52.42
C PHE A 57 76.15 -27.47 -51.41
N LEU A 58 75.96 -26.23 -51.84
CA LEU A 58 75.16 -25.23 -51.13
C LEU A 58 73.98 -24.80 -51.99
N GLY A 59 72.88 -24.48 -51.31
CA GLY A 59 71.67 -23.96 -51.94
C GLY A 59 70.90 -23.08 -50.99
N TRP A 60 70.01 -22.29 -51.55
CA TRP A 60 69.08 -21.47 -50.80
C TRP A 60 67.67 -21.73 -51.29
N TYR A 61 66.75 -21.96 -50.37
CA TYR A 61 65.35 -22.21 -50.71
C TYR A 61 64.44 -21.63 -49.65
N ARG A 62 63.64 -20.61 -50.01
CA ARG A 62 62.59 -20.00 -49.16
C ARG A 62 63.07 -19.65 -47.74
N GLY A 63 64.28 -19.08 -47.62
CA GLY A 63 64.87 -18.73 -46.32
C GLY A 63 65.63 -19.85 -45.59
N TYR A 64 65.66 -21.07 -46.14
CA TYR A 64 66.48 -22.17 -45.62
C TYR A 64 67.81 -22.27 -46.35
N LEU A 65 68.87 -22.54 -45.59
CA LEU A 65 70.19 -22.88 -46.13
C LEU A 65 70.24 -24.40 -46.35
N LEU A 66 70.47 -24.80 -47.60
CA LEU A 66 70.61 -26.19 -48.00
C LEU A 66 72.10 -26.53 -48.08
N CYS A 67 72.49 -27.64 -47.48
CA CYS A 67 73.90 -28.00 -47.40
C CYS A 67 74.11 -29.50 -47.50
N VAL A 68 74.89 -29.94 -48.49
CA VAL A 68 75.42 -31.31 -48.56
C VAL A 68 76.83 -31.31 -47.98
N ILE A 69 76.98 -31.92 -46.81
CA ILE A 69 78.26 -32.02 -46.08
C ILE A 69 78.78 -33.45 -46.20
N ALA A 70 80.00 -33.59 -46.71
CA ALA A 70 80.74 -34.84 -46.67
C ALA A 70 81.55 -34.91 -45.36
N ASP A 71 81.31 -35.96 -44.58
CA ASP A 71 82.10 -36.25 -43.37
C ASP A 71 83.45 -36.85 -43.79
N GLN A 72 84.54 -36.14 -43.50
CA GLN A 72 85.91 -36.57 -43.82
C GLN A 72 86.32 -37.86 -43.10
N ARG A 73 85.63 -38.24 -42.00
CA ARG A 73 85.95 -39.44 -41.23
C ARG A 73 85.28 -40.70 -41.76
N ASN A 74 84.06 -40.58 -42.28
CA ASN A 74 83.21 -41.73 -42.63
C ASN A 74 82.86 -41.82 -44.13
N GLY A 75 83.21 -40.82 -44.94
CA GLY A 75 82.89 -40.77 -46.38
C GLY A 75 81.39 -40.71 -46.69
N LYS A 76 80.54 -40.47 -45.68
CA LYS A 76 79.09 -40.35 -45.85
C LYS A 76 78.72 -38.90 -46.13
N ASN A 77 77.82 -38.71 -47.08
CA ASN A 77 77.24 -37.40 -47.36
C ASN A 77 75.95 -37.23 -46.55
N THR A 78 75.81 -36.08 -45.92
CA THR A 78 74.60 -35.69 -45.19
C THR A 78 74.02 -34.46 -45.83
N PHE A 79 72.73 -34.51 -46.15
CA PHE A 79 71.97 -33.37 -46.61
C PHE A 79 71.24 -32.75 -45.42
N ASN A 80 71.59 -31.51 -45.11
CA ASN A 80 71.02 -30.75 -44.01
C ASN A 80 70.29 -29.52 -44.55
N ILE A 81 69.09 -29.30 -44.02
CA ILE A 81 68.29 -28.08 -44.23
C ILE A 81 68.37 -27.29 -42.93
N TYR A 82 68.98 -26.11 -42.97
CA TYR A 82 69.16 -25.25 -41.81
C TYR A 82 68.19 -24.06 -41.86
N ASP A 83 67.48 -23.85 -40.74
CA ASP A 83 66.77 -22.62 -40.44
C ASP A 83 67.68 -21.74 -39.58
N LEU A 84 68.33 -20.77 -40.23
CA LEU A 84 69.28 -19.87 -39.58
C LEU A 84 68.59 -18.88 -38.65
N LYS A 85 67.31 -18.55 -38.89
CA LYS A 85 66.56 -17.59 -38.04
C LYS A 85 66.20 -18.23 -36.70
N ASN A 86 65.67 -19.45 -36.73
CA ASN A 86 65.30 -20.18 -35.52
C ASN A 86 66.44 -21.02 -34.94
N ARG A 87 67.63 -21.04 -35.59
CA ARG A 87 68.82 -21.83 -35.20
C ARG A 87 68.52 -23.34 -35.09
N LEU A 88 67.75 -23.87 -36.05
CA LEU A 88 67.31 -25.27 -36.06
C LEU A 88 67.76 -26.00 -37.31
N ILE A 89 67.98 -27.30 -37.18
CA ILE A 89 68.11 -28.21 -38.32
C ILE A 89 66.69 -28.68 -38.66
N ALA A 90 66.12 -28.12 -39.73
CA ALA A 90 64.77 -28.43 -40.17
C ALA A 90 64.65 -29.88 -40.67
N HIS A 91 65.69 -30.37 -41.36
CA HIS A 91 65.78 -31.75 -41.82
C HIS A 91 67.24 -32.18 -41.98
N SER A 92 67.54 -33.44 -41.68
CA SER A 92 68.87 -34.05 -41.85
C SER A 92 68.69 -35.46 -42.38
N LEU A 93 69.31 -35.77 -43.51
CA LEU A 93 69.21 -37.08 -44.17
C LEU A 93 70.57 -37.52 -44.70
N VAL A 94 70.93 -38.78 -44.46
CA VAL A 94 72.11 -39.38 -45.09
C VAL A 94 71.79 -39.66 -46.56
N VAL A 95 72.60 -39.10 -47.46
CA VAL A 95 72.43 -39.22 -48.91
C VAL A 95 73.64 -39.89 -49.53
N LYS A 96 73.46 -40.44 -50.74
CA LYS A 96 74.58 -40.93 -51.56
C LYS A 96 75.34 -39.74 -52.17
N GLU A 97 76.23 -40.02 -53.11
CA GLU A 97 76.91 -38.96 -53.86
C GLU A 97 75.91 -38.18 -54.72
N VAL A 98 75.79 -36.88 -54.44
CA VAL A 98 74.88 -35.96 -55.13
C VAL A 98 75.57 -35.42 -56.37
N SER A 99 74.92 -35.49 -57.52
CA SER A 99 75.38 -34.90 -58.78
C SER A 99 74.84 -33.49 -58.99
N HIS A 100 73.54 -33.28 -58.70
CA HIS A 100 72.88 -31.98 -58.84
C HIS A 100 71.87 -31.74 -57.71
N MET A 101 71.75 -30.48 -57.29
CA MET A 101 70.72 -30.01 -56.38
C MET A 101 69.90 -28.92 -57.08
N LEU A 102 68.60 -29.17 -57.21
CA LEU A 102 67.67 -28.30 -57.91
C LEU A 102 66.55 -27.87 -56.96
N CYS A 103 66.12 -26.62 -57.06
CA CYS A 103 65.03 -26.05 -56.28
C CYS A 103 63.92 -25.62 -57.23
N GLU A 104 63.24 -26.59 -57.84
CA GLU A 104 62.25 -26.36 -58.91
C GLU A 104 60.88 -26.88 -58.49
N TRP A 105 59.82 -26.27 -59.05
CA TRP A 105 58.42 -26.66 -58.82
C TRP A 105 57.99 -26.69 -57.33
N GLY A 106 58.60 -25.84 -56.51
CA GLY A 106 58.29 -25.76 -55.09
C GLY A 106 58.85 -26.92 -54.25
N ASN A 107 59.76 -27.73 -54.79
CA ASN A 107 60.41 -28.83 -54.10
C ASN A 107 61.94 -28.74 -54.20
N ILE A 108 62.62 -29.35 -53.23
CA ILE A 108 64.07 -29.56 -53.28
C ILE A 108 64.32 -30.94 -53.88
N ILE A 109 65.01 -30.98 -55.03
CA ILE A 109 65.30 -32.21 -55.77
C ILE A 109 66.81 -32.45 -55.75
N LEU A 110 67.22 -33.57 -55.16
CA LEU A 110 68.61 -34.04 -55.19
C LEU A 110 68.72 -35.18 -56.21
N ILE A 111 69.53 -34.99 -57.24
CA ILE A 111 69.87 -36.04 -58.21
C ILE A 111 71.18 -36.66 -57.75
N MET A 112 71.19 -37.98 -57.61
CA MET A 112 72.36 -38.76 -57.18
C MET A 112 73.20 -39.20 -58.40
N THR A 113 74.43 -39.64 -58.18
CA THR A 113 75.29 -40.19 -59.24
C THR A 113 74.78 -41.51 -59.81
N ASP A 114 73.98 -42.26 -59.04
CA ASP A 114 73.34 -43.51 -59.46
C ASP A 114 72.04 -43.29 -60.27
N LYS A 115 71.75 -42.03 -60.67
CA LYS A 115 70.54 -41.60 -61.39
C LYS A 115 69.24 -41.71 -60.59
N SER A 116 69.30 -42.00 -59.28
CA SER A 116 68.13 -41.84 -58.41
C SER A 116 67.92 -40.36 -58.06
N ALA A 117 66.67 -39.97 -57.80
CA ALA A 117 66.32 -38.62 -57.39
C ALA A 117 65.53 -38.64 -56.08
N LEU A 118 65.87 -37.75 -55.16
CA LEU A 118 65.15 -37.53 -53.91
C LEU A 118 64.40 -36.19 -54.01
N CYS A 119 63.08 -36.23 -53.80
CA CYS A 119 62.24 -35.04 -53.78
C CYS A 119 61.81 -34.75 -52.34
N ILE A 120 62.10 -33.54 -51.86
CA ILE A 120 61.75 -33.06 -50.52
C ILE A 120 60.79 -31.89 -50.68
N GLY A 121 59.54 -32.11 -50.24
CA GLY A 121 58.51 -31.09 -50.19
C GLY A 121 58.38 -30.47 -48.81
N GLU A 122 58.05 -29.18 -48.77
CA GLU A 122 57.75 -28.46 -47.54
C GLU A 122 56.37 -28.89 -47.00
N LYS A 123 56.31 -29.25 -45.71
CA LYS A 123 55.02 -29.56 -45.05
C LYS A 123 54.18 -28.29 -44.84
N ASP A 124 52.88 -28.48 -44.79
CA ASP A 124 51.89 -27.45 -44.43
C ASP A 124 52.10 -26.90 -43.00
N MET A 125 51.51 -25.73 -42.73
CA MET A 125 51.69 -25.01 -41.47
C MET A 125 51.13 -25.79 -40.27
N GLU A 126 49.96 -26.43 -40.41
CA GLU A 126 49.33 -27.23 -39.34
C GLU A 126 50.23 -28.40 -38.94
N SER A 127 50.71 -29.17 -39.93
CA SER A 127 51.66 -30.27 -39.69
C SER A 127 52.96 -29.78 -39.01
N LYS A 128 53.47 -28.61 -39.38
CA LYS A 128 54.66 -28.02 -38.73
C LYS A 128 54.40 -27.69 -37.27
N LEU A 129 53.27 -27.03 -36.98
CA LEU A 129 52.87 -26.68 -35.61
C LEU A 129 52.67 -27.93 -34.76
N ASP A 130 51.99 -28.95 -35.28
CA ASP A 130 51.78 -30.22 -34.56
C ASP A 130 53.10 -30.95 -34.25
N MET A 131 54.06 -30.93 -35.16
CA MET A 131 55.40 -31.48 -34.90
C MET A 131 56.15 -30.68 -33.82
N LEU A 132 56.02 -29.35 -33.81
CA LEU A 132 56.63 -28.50 -32.79
C LEU A 132 55.97 -28.68 -31.42
N PHE A 133 54.64 -28.81 -31.37
CA PHE A 133 53.89 -29.10 -30.15
C PHE A 133 54.27 -30.45 -29.55
N LYS A 134 54.37 -31.51 -30.37
CA LYS A 134 54.83 -32.83 -29.89
C LYS A 134 56.25 -32.81 -29.31
N LYS A 135 57.10 -31.89 -29.78
CA LYS A 135 58.48 -31.70 -29.29
C LYS A 135 58.61 -30.64 -28.19
N ASN A 136 57.50 -30.05 -27.74
CA ASN A 136 57.45 -28.95 -26.77
C ASN A 136 58.22 -27.67 -27.17
N LEU A 137 58.41 -27.43 -28.48
CA LEU A 137 59.15 -26.27 -29.01
C LEU A 137 58.20 -25.09 -29.31
N TYR A 138 57.53 -24.60 -28.27
CA TYR A 138 56.49 -23.58 -28.39
C TYR A 138 57.00 -22.18 -28.77
N THR A 139 58.19 -21.79 -28.31
CA THR A 139 58.82 -20.50 -28.67
C THR A 139 59.11 -20.41 -30.17
N VAL A 140 59.56 -21.52 -30.76
CA VAL A 140 59.77 -21.66 -32.20
C VAL A 140 58.45 -21.62 -32.95
N ALA A 141 57.40 -22.25 -32.40
CA ALA A 141 56.06 -22.21 -32.98
C ALA A 141 55.49 -20.79 -33.03
N ILE A 142 55.69 -19.99 -31.98
CA ILE A 142 55.29 -18.57 -31.95
C ILE A 142 56.05 -17.77 -33.00
N ASN A 143 57.37 -17.92 -33.08
CA ASN A 143 58.18 -17.24 -34.09
C ASN A 143 57.78 -17.62 -35.52
N LEU A 144 57.44 -18.90 -35.75
CA LEU A 144 56.97 -19.39 -37.04
C LEU A 144 55.66 -18.71 -37.46
N VAL A 145 54.70 -18.63 -36.54
CA VAL A 145 53.38 -18.02 -36.77
C VAL A 145 53.48 -16.50 -36.99
N GLN A 146 54.33 -15.82 -36.22
CA GLN A 146 54.60 -14.39 -36.39
C GLN A 146 55.31 -14.08 -37.72
N THR A 147 56.30 -14.91 -38.10
CA THR A 147 57.08 -14.71 -39.34
C THR A 147 56.23 -14.93 -40.59
N GLN A 148 55.29 -15.87 -40.55
CA GLN A 148 54.42 -16.19 -41.68
C GLN A 148 53.14 -15.34 -41.74
N GLN A 149 53.01 -14.32 -40.88
CA GLN A 149 51.82 -13.46 -40.77
C GLN A 149 50.52 -14.26 -40.70
N ALA A 150 50.50 -15.33 -39.89
CA ALA A 150 49.27 -16.10 -39.73
C ALA A 150 48.19 -15.26 -39.01
N ASP A 151 46.94 -15.67 -39.16
CA ASP A 151 45.80 -14.99 -38.53
C ASP A 151 45.98 -14.86 -37.01
N ALA A 152 45.49 -13.74 -36.46
CA ALA A 152 45.55 -13.47 -35.02
C ALA A 152 44.88 -14.58 -34.18
N SER A 153 43.88 -15.26 -34.73
CA SER A 153 43.23 -16.44 -34.14
C SER A 153 44.19 -17.65 -34.04
N ALA A 154 44.92 -17.97 -35.11
CA ALA A 154 45.90 -19.06 -35.11
C ALA A 154 47.06 -18.77 -34.13
N THR A 155 47.47 -17.51 -34.04
CA THR A 155 48.46 -17.05 -33.06
C THR A 155 47.95 -17.23 -31.62
N ALA A 156 46.69 -16.87 -31.35
CA ALA A 156 46.08 -17.05 -30.05
C ALA A 156 45.96 -18.55 -29.67
N GLU A 157 45.70 -19.44 -30.63
CA GLU A 157 45.66 -20.88 -30.35
C GLU A 157 47.03 -21.45 -29.96
N VAL A 158 48.10 -21.03 -30.65
CA VAL A 158 49.48 -21.41 -30.32
C VAL A 158 49.86 -20.93 -28.92
N LEU A 159 49.54 -19.66 -28.61
CA LEU A 159 49.77 -19.07 -27.29
C LEU A 159 48.94 -19.77 -26.20
N ARG A 160 47.69 -20.16 -26.49
CA ARG A 160 46.87 -20.97 -25.59
C ARG A 160 47.52 -22.33 -25.29
N LYS A 161 47.96 -23.05 -26.32
CA LYS A 161 48.65 -24.36 -26.16
C LYS A 161 49.97 -24.21 -25.38
N TYR A 162 50.68 -23.10 -25.58
CA TYR A 162 51.89 -22.78 -24.81
C TYR A 162 51.59 -22.46 -23.34
N GLY A 163 50.58 -21.62 -23.08
CA GLY A 163 50.08 -21.32 -21.74
C GLY A 163 49.62 -22.57 -21.00
N ASP A 164 48.91 -23.49 -21.68
CA ASP A 164 48.46 -24.77 -21.11
C ASP A 164 49.63 -25.68 -20.70
N HIS A 165 50.70 -25.70 -21.49
CA HIS A 165 51.93 -26.44 -21.18
C HIS A 165 52.65 -25.84 -19.97
N LEU A 166 52.81 -24.51 -19.93
CA LEU A 166 53.42 -23.80 -18.79
C LEU A 166 52.59 -23.97 -17.51
N TYR A 167 51.27 -23.89 -17.62
CA TYR A 167 50.35 -24.16 -16.51
C TYR A 167 50.52 -25.58 -15.96
N SER A 168 50.70 -26.57 -16.84
CA SER A 168 50.95 -27.97 -16.45
C SER A 168 52.31 -28.17 -15.78
N LYS A 169 53.29 -27.31 -16.10
CA LYS A 169 54.60 -27.25 -15.44
C LYS A 169 54.61 -26.50 -14.11
N GLN A 170 53.48 -25.92 -13.70
CA GLN A 170 53.34 -25.05 -12.52
C GLN A 170 54.00 -23.66 -12.64
N ASP A 171 54.44 -23.28 -13.84
CA ASP A 171 54.95 -21.93 -14.13
C ASP A 171 53.78 -20.99 -14.45
N TYR A 172 53.03 -20.61 -13.40
CA TYR A 172 51.75 -19.91 -13.53
C TYR A 172 51.86 -18.47 -14.03
N ASP A 173 52.92 -17.75 -13.64
CA ASP A 173 53.09 -16.33 -13.99
C ASP A 173 53.42 -16.17 -15.47
N GLU A 174 54.33 -17.00 -15.97
CA GLU A 174 54.66 -17.08 -17.40
C GLU A 174 53.46 -17.60 -18.22
N ALA A 175 52.73 -18.60 -17.70
CA ALA A 175 51.50 -19.06 -18.35
C ALA A 175 50.47 -17.91 -18.46
N MET A 176 50.33 -17.10 -17.41
CA MET A 176 49.42 -15.96 -17.40
C MET A 176 49.84 -14.87 -18.38
N ALA A 177 51.13 -14.57 -18.46
CA ALA A 177 51.66 -13.65 -19.46
C ALA A 177 51.25 -14.07 -20.88
N GLN A 178 51.32 -15.37 -21.20
CA GLN A 178 50.85 -15.88 -22.50
C GLN A 178 49.33 -15.72 -22.68
N TYR A 179 48.52 -16.05 -21.66
CA TYR A 179 47.07 -15.87 -21.73
C TYR A 179 46.65 -14.41 -21.92
N ILE A 180 47.35 -13.44 -21.34
CA ILE A 180 47.07 -12.01 -21.53
C ILE A 180 47.22 -11.59 -23.00
N HIS A 181 48.16 -12.20 -23.74
CA HIS A 181 48.33 -11.96 -25.18
C HIS A 181 47.21 -12.58 -26.02
N THR A 182 46.44 -13.53 -25.48
CA THR A 182 45.28 -14.14 -26.17
C THR A 182 43.96 -13.38 -25.99
N ILE A 183 43.95 -12.32 -25.18
CA ILE A 183 42.75 -11.51 -24.93
C ILE A 183 42.23 -10.91 -26.25
N GLY A 184 40.94 -11.12 -26.54
CA GLY A 184 40.26 -10.68 -27.77
C GLY A 184 39.98 -11.80 -28.75
N HIS A 185 40.69 -12.93 -28.64
CA HIS A 185 40.49 -14.12 -29.48
C HIS A 185 40.12 -15.37 -28.68
N LEU A 186 40.61 -15.49 -27.45
CA LEU A 186 40.24 -16.56 -26.52
C LEU A 186 39.11 -16.10 -25.59
N GLU A 187 38.16 -17.00 -25.31
CA GLU A 187 37.09 -16.74 -24.35
C GLU A 187 37.66 -16.60 -22.92
N PRO A 188 37.40 -15.47 -22.21
CA PRO A 188 37.92 -15.23 -20.86
C PRO A 188 37.55 -16.31 -19.84
N SER A 189 36.37 -16.92 -19.99
CA SER A 189 35.86 -18.02 -19.15
C SER A 189 36.87 -19.16 -19.01
N TYR A 190 37.60 -19.48 -20.09
CA TYR A 190 38.59 -20.54 -20.12
C TYR A 190 39.74 -20.30 -19.13
N VAL A 191 40.26 -19.08 -19.12
CA VAL A 191 41.38 -18.69 -18.25
C VAL A 191 40.88 -18.52 -16.81
N ILE A 192 39.72 -17.88 -16.63
CA ILE A 192 39.14 -17.64 -15.30
C ILE A 192 38.88 -18.97 -14.57
N GLN A 193 38.32 -19.98 -15.24
CA GLN A 193 38.08 -21.30 -14.63
C GLN A 193 39.37 -21.99 -14.17
N LYS A 194 40.49 -21.80 -14.89
CA LYS A 194 41.80 -22.36 -14.51
C LYS A 194 42.42 -21.68 -13.29
N PHE A 195 42.20 -20.38 -13.11
CA PHE A 195 42.87 -19.57 -12.09
C PHE A 195 41.95 -19.16 -10.92
N LEU A 196 40.79 -19.81 -10.75
CA LEU A 196 39.82 -19.50 -9.69
C LEU A 196 40.27 -19.93 -8.27
N ASP A 197 41.38 -20.67 -8.16
CA ASP A 197 41.98 -21.08 -6.89
C ASP A 197 42.41 -19.84 -6.05
N ALA A 198 42.06 -19.85 -4.77
CA ALA A 198 42.39 -18.78 -3.82
C ALA A 198 43.90 -18.51 -3.72
N GLN A 199 44.75 -19.51 -3.94
CA GLN A 199 46.21 -19.34 -3.93
C GLN A 199 46.73 -18.51 -5.12
N ARG A 200 45.92 -18.35 -6.18
CA ARG A 200 46.34 -17.76 -7.47
C ARG A 200 45.58 -16.49 -7.81
N ILE A 201 44.95 -15.89 -6.81
CA ILE A 201 44.13 -14.70 -6.97
C ILE A 201 44.90 -13.52 -7.59
N TYR A 202 46.22 -13.40 -7.36
CA TYR A 202 47.07 -12.38 -8.00
C TYR A 202 47.14 -12.54 -9.52
N ASN A 203 47.31 -13.77 -10.01
CA ASN A 203 47.37 -14.06 -11.45
C ASN A 203 46.01 -13.83 -12.12
N LEU A 204 44.93 -14.25 -11.45
CA LEU A 204 43.57 -13.96 -11.92
C LEU A 204 43.29 -12.44 -11.95
N THR A 205 43.73 -11.71 -10.92
CA THR A 205 43.58 -10.25 -10.84
C THR A 205 44.29 -9.58 -12.01
N ASN A 206 45.55 -9.94 -12.28
CA ASN A 206 46.32 -9.40 -13.39
C ASN A 206 45.64 -9.65 -14.76
N TYR A 207 45.07 -10.85 -14.95
CA TYR A 207 44.30 -11.16 -16.16
C TYR A 207 43.07 -10.26 -16.31
N LEU A 208 42.29 -10.12 -15.23
CA LEU A 208 41.06 -9.33 -15.22
C LEU A 208 41.34 -7.82 -15.34
N GLU A 209 42.45 -7.32 -14.78
CA GLU A 209 42.93 -5.94 -14.97
C GLU A 209 43.21 -5.68 -16.45
N ASN A 210 44.02 -6.52 -17.09
CA ASN A 210 44.33 -6.40 -18.53
C ASN A 210 43.08 -6.55 -19.41
N LEU A 211 42.13 -7.40 -19.02
CA LEU A 211 40.85 -7.56 -19.73
C LEU A 211 39.99 -6.29 -19.62
N HIS A 212 40.01 -5.65 -18.45
CA HIS A 212 39.29 -4.40 -18.18
C HIS A 212 39.91 -3.21 -18.91
N GLU A 213 41.25 -3.08 -18.90
CA GLU A 213 41.98 -2.03 -19.63
C GLU A 213 41.72 -2.07 -21.14
N LYS A 214 41.58 -3.28 -21.70
CA LYS A 214 41.24 -3.48 -23.13
C LYS A 214 39.76 -3.24 -23.45
N GLY A 215 38.90 -2.97 -22.45
CA GLY A 215 37.47 -2.71 -22.65
C GLY A 215 36.64 -3.94 -23.05
N LEU A 216 37.19 -5.15 -22.91
CA LEU A 216 36.53 -6.42 -23.29
C LEU A 216 35.91 -7.15 -22.08
N ALA A 217 35.91 -6.51 -20.90
CA ALA A 217 35.35 -7.07 -19.68
C ALA A 217 33.82 -6.93 -19.64
N SER A 218 33.12 -8.00 -19.27
CA SER A 218 31.68 -7.99 -18.98
C SER A 218 31.41 -7.49 -17.54
N LYS A 219 30.15 -7.22 -17.22
CA LYS A 219 29.70 -6.85 -15.86
C LYS A 219 30.05 -7.93 -14.82
N ASP A 220 30.10 -9.20 -15.22
CA ASP A 220 30.47 -10.32 -14.35
C ASP A 220 31.98 -10.36 -14.10
N HIS A 221 32.79 -10.10 -15.13
CA HIS A 221 34.25 -10.06 -15.01
C HIS A 221 34.72 -8.91 -14.11
N THR A 222 34.08 -7.75 -14.21
CA THR A 222 34.38 -6.60 -13.35
C THR A 222 33.93 -6.82 -11.91
N THR A 223 32.82 -7.53 -11.69
CA THR A 223 32.37 -7.94 -10.35
C THR A 223 33.31 -8.97 -9.73
N LEU A 224 33.83 -9.91 -10.54
CA LEU A 224 34.86 -10.86 -10.08
C LEU A 224 36.17 -10.15 -9.74
N LEU A 225 36.57 -9.15 -10.52
CA LEU A 225 37.73 -8.31 -10.22
C LEU A 225 37.56 -7.58 -8.87
N LEU A 226 36.39 -7.01 -8.62
CA LEU A 226 36.05 -6.40 -7.34
C LEU A 226 36.17 -7.41 -6.18
N ASN A 227 35.65 -8.62 -6.34
CA ASN A 227 35.80 -9.71 -5.37
C ASN A 227 37.26 -10.09 -5.12
N CYS A 228 38.11 -9.98 -6.15
CA CYS A 228 39.54 -10.22 -6.01
C CYS A 228 40.21 -9.12 -5.19
N TYR A 229 39.92 -7.85 -5.45
CA TYR A 229 40.45 -6.72 -4.67
C TYR A 229 40.04 -6.78 -3.20
N THR A 230 38.78 -7.10 -2.89
CA THR A 230 38.32 -7.20 -1.49
C THR A 230 39.02 -8.34 -0.75
N LYS A 231 39.25 -9.48 -1.41
CA LYS A 231 40.00 -10.62 -0.83
C LYS A 231 41.50 -10.33 -0.66
N LEU A 232 42.10 -9.62 -1.60
CA LEU A 232 43.50 -9.20 -1.55
C LEU A 232 43.76 -8.08 -0.53
N LYS A 233 42.70 -7.42 -0.04
CA LYS A 233 42.76 -6.24 0.84
C LYS A 233 43.56 -5.09 0.23
N ASP A 234 43.56 -4.98 -1.09
CA ASP A 234 44.19 -3.87 -1.80
C ASP A 234 43.23 -2.67 -1.84
N VAL A 235 43.32 -1.84 -0.81
CA VAL A 235 42.42 -0.69 -0.60
C VAL A 235 42.68 0.43 -1.61
N GLU A 236 43.91 0.57 -2.11
CA GLU A 236 44.26 1.62 -3.07
C GLU A 236 43.65 1.34 -4.43
N LYS A 237 43.86 0.12 -4.96
CA LYS A 237 43.25 -0.29 -6.23
C LYS A 237 41.72 -0.31 -6.16
N LEU A 238 41.16 -0.75 -5.03
CA LEU A 238 39.71 -0.71 -4.81
C LEU A 238 39.18 0.74 -4.82
N ASN A 239 39.88 1.68 -4.20
CA ASN A 239 39.51 3.09 -4.22
C ASN A 239 39.57 3.66 -5.63
N VAL A 240 40.63 3.41 -6.40
CA VAL A 240 40.74 3.86 -7.79
C VAL A 240 39.63 3.25 -8.65
N PHE A 241 39.32 1.97 -8.45
CA PHE A 241 38.28 1.28 -9.19
C PHE A 241 36.88 1.84 -8.92
N ILE A 242 36.57 2.19 -7.66
CA ILE A 242 35.25 2.69 -7.26
C ILE A 242 35.11 4.21 -7.47
N LYS A 243 36.17 4.98 -7.17
CA LYS A 243 36.14 6.45 -7.17
C LYS A 243 36.59 7.09 -8.48
N SER A 244 37.18 6.37 -9.42
CA SER A 244 37.50 6.92 -10.74
C SER A 244 36.24 7.52 -11.40
N GLU A 245 36.40 8.76 -11.87
CA GLU A 245 35.32 9.61 -12.38
C GLU A 245 34.89 9.25 -13.82
N ASP A 246 35.53 8.28 -14.46
CA ASP A 246 35.34 7.93 -15.88
C ASP A 246 34.19 6.96 -16.14
N GLY A 247 32.98 7.39 -15.77
CA GLY A 247 31.76 6.61 -16.02
C GLY A 247 30.49 7.45 -16.05
N VAL A 248 30.42 8.42 -16.97
CA VAL A 248 29.14 8.88 -17.51
C VAL A 248 28.53 7.68 -18.27
N GLY A 249 27.58 6.99 -17.65
CA GLY A 249 26.80 5.91 -18.28
C GLY A 249 27.20 4.51 -17.81
N GLU A 250 26.22 3.82 -17.19
CA GLU A 250 26.25 2.44 -16.67
C GLU A 250 27.40 2.06 -15.72
N HIS A 251 27.04 1.67 -14.50
CA HIS A 251 27.97 0.98 -13.61
C HIS A 251 28.59 -0.22 -14.34
N LYS A 252 29.91 -0.18 -14.54
CA LYS A 252 30.68 -1.23 -15.25
C LYS A 252 30.65 -2.58 -14.54
N PHE A 253 30.09 -2.66 -13.34
CA PHE A 253 29.93 -3.84 -12.50
C PHE A 253 28.50 -3.90 -11.95
N ASP A 254 28.09 -5.06 -11.46
CA ASP A 254 26.80 -5.21 -10.77
C ASP A 254 26.84 -4.49 -9.41
N VAL A 255 26.08 -3.39 -9.32
CA VAL A 255 25.98 -2.53 -8.13
C VAL A 255 25.53 -3.32 -6.90
N GLU A 256 24.56 -4.22 -7.04
CA GLU A 256 23.99 -4.92 -5.89
C GLU A 256 24.99 -5.93 -5.31
N THR A 257 25.61 -6.72 -6.18
CA THR A 257 26.67 -7.64 -5.78
C THR A 257 27.88 -6.89 -5.21
N ALA A 258 28.26 -5.76 -5.80
CA ALA A 258 29.35 -4.93 -5.29
C ALA A 258 29.11 -4.41 -3.87
N ILE A 259 27.90 -3.92 -3.58
CA ILE A 259 27.51 -3.47 -2.25
C ILE A 259 27.58 -4.62 -1.25
N ARG A 260 27.00 -5.78 -1.59
CA ARG A 260 26.98 -6.97 -0.73
C ARG A 260 28.39 -7.46 -0.40
N VAL A 261 29.28 -7.51 -1.39
CA VAL A 261 30.66 -7.98 -1.21
C VAL A 261 31.46 -6.99 -0.36
N CYS A 262 31.35 -5.68 -0.66
CA CYS A 262 32.04 -4.67 0.15
C CYS A 262 31.55 -4.70 1.60
N ARG A 263 30.24 -4.87 1.83
CA ARG A 263 29.66 -5.02 3.16
C ARG A 263 30.16 -6.27 3.89
N ALA A 264 30.18 -7.43 3.21
CA ALA A 264 30.67 -8.69 3.80
C ALA A 264 32.18 -8.67 4.13
N ALA A 265 32.95 -7.86 3.39
CA ALA A 265 34.37 -7.66 3.63
C ALA A 265 34.68 -6.51 4.61
N ASN A 266 33.68 -5.96 5.31
CA ASN A 266 33.76 -4.83 6.25
C ASN A 266 34.22 -3.48 5.63
N TYR A 267 34.12 -3.32 4.31
CA TYR A 267 34.38 -2.04 3.63
C TYR A 267 33.08 -1.20 3.54
N HIS A 268 32.48 -0.89 4.68
CA HIS A 268 31.18 -0.20 4.76
C HIS A 268 31.17 1.17 4.07
N GLU A 269 32.26 1.96 4.18
CA GLU A 269 32.37 3.26 3.51
C GLU A 269 32.38 3.17 1.98
N HIS A 270 33.01 2.13 1.43
CA HIS A 270 33.08 1.90 -0.02
C HIS A 270 31.71 1.42 -0.53
N ALA A 271 31.05 0.52 0.21
CA ALA A 271 29.69 0.09 -0.07
C ALA A 271 28.70 1.27 -0.05
N MET A 272 28.83 2.15 0.94
CA MET A 272 28.05 3.38 1.08
C MET A 272 28.26 4.32 -0.12
N TYR A 273 29.51 4.53 -0.55
CA TYR A 273 29.81 5.37 -1.72
C TYR A 273 29.19 4.81 -3.01
N VAL A 274 29.32 3.50 -3.24
CA VAL A 274 28.72 2.81 -4.40
C VAL A 274 27.20 2.94 -4.39
N ALA A 275 26.56 2.71 -3.24
CA ALA A 275 25.11 2.82 -3.09
C ALA A 275 24.59 4.24 -3.38
N LYS A 276 25.30 5.27 -2.88
CA LYS A 276 24.96 6.69 -3.11
C LYS A 276 25.11 7.06 -4.58
N LYS A 277 26.21 6.67 -5.23
CA LYS A 277 26.48 6.97 -6.64
C LYS A 277 25.49 6.27 -7.58
N ALA A 278 25.02 5.08 -7.20
CA ALA A 278 24.05 4.32 -7.99
C ALA A 278 22.57 4.66 -7.74
N GLY A 279 22.28 5.62 -6.86
CA GLY A 279 20.90 5.97 -6.50
C GLY A 279 20.14 4.83 -5.81
N ARG A 280 20.84 3.84 -5.22
CA ARG A 280 20.22 2.75 -4.46
C ARG A 280 19.99 3.19 -3.01
N HIS A 281 18.93 3.97 -2.79
CA HIS A 281 18.61 4.59 -1.49
C HIS A 281 18.43 3.58 -0.35
N GLU A 282 17.75 2.46 -0.60
CA GLU A 282 17.51 1.39 0.37
C GLU A 282 18.81 0.84 0.94
N TRP A 283 19.75 0.47 0.07
CA TRP A 283 21.05 -0.07 0.48
C TRP A 283 21.92 0.96 1.19
N TYR A 284 21.89 2.22 0.74
CA TYR A 284 22.62 3.32 1.37
C TYR A 284 22.16 3.53 2.82
N LEU A 285 20.84 3.61 3.03
CA LEU A 285 20.25 3.77 4.37
C LEU A 285 20.48 2.55 5.24
N LYS A 286 20.37 1.35 4.70
CA LYS A 286 20.64 0.11 5.43
C LYS A 286 22.06 0.07 6.00
N ILE A 287 23.06 0.46 5.20
CA ILE A 287 24.46 0.52 5.63
C ILE A 287 24.65 1.60 6.70
N LEU A 288 24.05 2.77 6.54
CA LEU A 288 24.16 3.87 7.51
C LEU A 288 23.54 3.52 8.87
N LEU A 289 22.39 2.84 8.86
CA LEU A 289 21.60 2.57 10.06
C LEU A 289 22.03 1.28 10.79
N GLU A 290 22.29 0.20 10.07
CA GLU A 290 22.65 -1.10 10.67
C GLU A 290 24.16 -1.23 10.94
N ASP A 291 25.02 -0.77 10.03
CA ASP A 291 26.46 -1.03 10.12
C ASP A 291 27.25 0.16 10.71
N LEU A 292 26.95 1.39 10.26
CA LEU A 292 27.74 2.58 10.63
C LEU A 292 27.17 3.37 11.82
N GLY A 293 25.89 3.16 12.18
CA GLY A 293 25.22 3.90 13.26
C GLY A 293 25.16 5.42 13.05
N ARG A 294 25.23 5.90 11.80
CA ARG A 294 25.24 7.33 11.46
C ARG A 294 23.82 7.83 11.20
N TYR A 295 23.02 7.89 12.26
CA TYR A 295 21.59 8.25 12.19
C TYR A 295 21.35 9.68 11.67
N ASP A 296 22.22 10.64 12.00
CA ASP A 296 22.11 12.03 11.54
C ASP A 296 22.17 12.18 10.02
N GLU A 297 23.12 11.49 9.39
CA GLU A 297 23.29 11.52 7.95
C GLU A 297 22.19 10.74 7.24
N ALA A 298 21.70 9.66 7.84
CA ALA A 298 20.54 8.93 7.34
C ALA A 298 19.29 9.84 7.32
N LEU A 299 19.04 10.60 8.38
CA LEU A 299 17.92 11.55 8.47
C LEU A 299 18.05 12.71 7.49
N GLN A 300 19.25 13.29 7.33
CA GLN A 300 19.51 14.31 6.31
C GLN A 300 19.30 13.76 4.89
N TYR A 301 19.72 12.53 4.65
CA TYR A 301 19.54 11.88 3.35
C TYR A 301 18.07 11.61 3.05
N ILE A 302 17.33 10.99 3.98
CA ILE A 302 15.88 10.80 3.88
C ILE A 302 15.20 12.15 3.64
N SER A 303 15.68 13.22 4.29
CA SER A 303 15.14 14.55 4.12
C SER A 303 15.33 15.14 2.71
N SER A 304 16.31 14.63 1.95
CA SER A 304 16.59 15.04 0.57
C SER A 304 15.92 14.16 -0.49
N LEU A 305 15.30 13.04 -0.10
CA LEU A 305 14.60 12.14 -1.02
C LEU A 305 13.22 12.67 -1.39
N GLU A 306 12.68 12.15 -2.50
CA GLU A 306 11.29 12.39 -2.90
C GLU A 306 10.31 11.84 -1.84
N PRO A 307 9.18 12.52 -1.57
CA PRO A 307 8.23 12.12 -0.51
C PRO A 307 7.75 10.66 -0.60
N SER A 308 7.59 10.13 -1.81
CA SER A 308 7.19 8.74 -2.06
C SER A 308 8.22 7.74 -1.53
N GLN A 309 9.50 7.94 -1.86
CA GLN A 309 10.62 7.10 -1.42
C GLN A 309 10.95 7.30 0.06
N ALA A 310 10.85 8.54 0.55
CA ALA A 310 11.00 8.85 1.97
C ALA A 310 9.93 8.15 2.82
N GLY A 311 8.67 8.07 2.35
CA GLY A 311 7.60 7.34 3.04
C GLY A 311 7.88 5.84 3.20
N VAL A 312 8.32 5.17 2.13
CA VAL A 312 8.65 3.73 2.16
C VAL A 312 9.84 3.46 3.09
N THR A 313 10.90 4.24 2.95
CA THR A 313 12.12 4.08 3.77
C THR A 313 11.85 4.31 5.26
N VAL A 314 11.01 5.30 5.61
CA VAL A 314 10.62 5.53 7.01
C VAL A 314 9.73 4.41 7.55
N LYS A 315 8.88 3.76 6.73
CA LYS A 315 8.12 2.58 7.17
C LYS A 315 9.03 1.40 7.55
N GLU A 316 10.10 1.18 6.79
CA GLU A 316 11.04 0.07 7.04
C GLU A 316 11.97 0.35 8.21
N TYR A 317 12.61 1.53 8.21
CA TYR A 317 13.69 1.86 9.14
C TYR A 317 13.28 2.77 10.29
N GLY A 318 12.04 3.26 10.31
CA GLY A 318 11.58 4.21 11.30
C GLY A 318 11.70 3.70 12.73
N LYS A 319 11.56 2.38 12.97
CA LYS A 319 11.65 1.81 14.33
C LYS A 319 13.00 2.12 14.96
N ILE A 320 14.07 1.94 14.19
CA ILE A 320 15.46 2.21 14.59
C ILE A 320 15.68 3.73 14.75
N LEU A 321 15.13 4.51 13.83
CA LEU A 321 15.26 5.97 13.87
C LEU A 321 14.56 6.59 15.09
N ILE A 322 13.39 6.07 15.50
CA ILE A 322 12.67 6.54 16.69
C ILE A 322 13.39 6.13 17.97
N GLU A 323 13.99 4.94 18.01
CA GLU A 323 14.75 4.47 19.17
C GLU A 323 15.93 5.38 19.49
N HIS A 324 16.63 5.90 18.47
CA HIS A 324 17.81 6.75 18.66
C HIS A 324 17.53 8.26 18.58
N LYS A 325 16.68 8.71 17.64
CA LYS A 325 16.46 10.12 17.25
C LYS A 325 14.96 10.42 17.04
N PRO A 326 14.14 10.39 18.12
CA PRO A 326 12.68 10.52 17.99
C PRO A 326 12.25 11.91 17.49
N ALA A 327 12.86 12.99 17.96
CA ALA A 327 12.43 14.35 17.64
C ALA A 327 12.62 14.70 16.15
N GLU A 328 13.79 14.37 15.60
CA GLU A 328 14.11 14.60 14.19
C GLU A 328 13.28 13.70 13.27
N THR A 329 13.04 12.45 13.67
CA THR A 329 12.19 11.51 12.92
C THR A 329 10.74 11.98 12.86
N ILE A 330 10.20 12.48 13.98
CA ILE A 330 8.85 13.08 14.04
C ILE A 330 8.77 14.30 13.10
N ASN A 331 9.80 15.13 13.03
CA ASN A 331 9.79 16.28 12.12
C ASN A 331 9.74 15.85 10.64
N ILE A 332 10.44 14.77 10.26
CA ILE A 332 10.37 14.22 8.90
C ILE A 332 8.99 13.63 8.62
N LEU A 333 8.42 12.85 9.55
CA LEU A 333 7.07 12.29 9.42
C LEU A 333 6.01 13.41 9.28
N MET A 334 6.11 14.44 10.12
CA MET A 334 5.26 15.62 10.03
C MET A 334 5.35 16.25 8.65
N ARG A 335 6.56 16.38 8.11
CA ARG A 335 6.81 16.95 6.79
C ARG A 335 6.19 16.08 5.68
N LEU A 336 6.38 14.77 5.72
CA LEU A 336 5.79 13.82 4.76
C LEU A 336 4.26 13.82 4.78
N CYS A 337 3.63 14.03 5.94
CA CYS A 337 2.18 14.09 6.07
C CYS A 337 1.60 15.50 5.86
N THR A 338 2.41 16.56 5.73
CA THR A 338 1.92 17.96 5.62
C THR A 338 2.41 18.75 4.40
N GLU A 339 3.47 18.33 3.70
CA GLU A 339 4.10 19.14 2.63
C GLU A 339 3.18 19.44 1.42
N ASP A 340 2.24 18.57 1.04
CA ASP A 340 1.28 18.93 -0.03
C ASP A 340 0.22 19.95 0.42
N ILE A 341 0.02 20.19 1.71
CA ILE A 341 -1.01 21.16 2.18
C ILE A 341 -0.58 22.60 1.87
N GLU A 342 0.72 22.90 1.89
CA GLU A 342 1.24 24.23 1.53
C GLU A 342 1.31 24.45 0.01
N LEU A 343 1.55 23.40 -0.78
CA LEU A 343 1.52 23.45 -2.25
C LEU A 343 0.08 23.50 -2.79
N ALA A 344 -0.85 22.76 -2.18
CA ALA A 344 -2.27 22.74 -2.57
C ALA A 344 -2.96 24.10 -2.36
N LYS A 345 -2.52 24.90 -1.36
CA LYS A 345 -3.02 26.28 -1.19
C LYS A 345 -2.56 27.26 -2.28
N ARG A 346 -1.54 26.92 -3.08
CA ARG A 346 -1.05 27.76 -4.18
C ARG A 346 -1.60 27.35 -5.56
N VAL A 347 -2.20 26.17 -5.70
CA VAL A 347 -2.65 25.61 -6.98
C VAL A 347 -4.17 25.38 -6.98
N THR A 348 -4.96 26.38 -6.59
CA THR A 348 -6.41 26.41 -6.87
C THR A 348 -6.72 26.96 -8.26
N SER A 349 -6.01 26.48 -9.28
CA SER A 349 -6.35 26.77 -10.68
C SER A 349 -5.64 25.85 -11.67
N ASN A 350 -5.78 24.53 -11.51
CA ASN A 350 -5.96 23.58 -12.61
C ASN A 350 -6.03 22.14 -12.08
N GLY A 351 -7.13 21.45 -12.38
CA GLY A 351 -7.34 20.06 -11.98
C GLY A 351 -6.32 19.11 -12.62
N GLY A 352 -5.73 18.26 -11.79
CA GLY A 352 -4.87 17.15 -12.18
C GLY A 352 -4.33 16.43 -10.95
N TYR A 353 -4.78 15.19 -10.75
CA TYR A 353 -4.28 14.16 -9.82
C TYR A 353 -3.71 14.64 -8.47
N LEU A 354 -4.55 14.62 -7.43
CA LEU A 354 -4.10 14.64 -6.03
C LEU A 354 -3.23 13.40 -5.77
N SER A 355 -1.91 13.58 -5.63
CA SER A 355 -1.06 12.61 -4.94
C SER A 355 -1.61 12.47 -3.52
N MET A 356 -2.17 11.29 -3.20
CA MET A 356 -2.62 11.06 -1.83
C MET A 356 -1.40 11.05 -0.90
N LEU A 357 -1.31 12.06 -0.04
CA LEU A 357 -0.36 12.08 1.07
C LEU A 357 -0.51 10.79 1.89
N PRO A 358 0.59 10.19 2.37
CA PRO A 358 0.53 9.04 3.25
C PRO A 358 -0.16 9.41 4.58
N SER A 359 -1.11 8.58 5.00
CA SER A 359 -1.85 8.79 6.25
C SER A 359 -0.91 8.62 7.45
N PRO A 360 -1.02 9.45 8.51
CA PRO A 360 -0.31 9.24 9.77
C PRO A 360 -0.51 7.84 10.36
N VAL A 361 -1.67 7.23 10.09
CA VAL A 361 -2.03 5.88 10.55
C VAL A 361 -1.12 4.81 9.98
N ASP A 362 -0.57 5.03 8.78
CA ASP A 362 0.38 4.11 8.15
C ASP A 362 1.69 3.94 8.94
N PHE A 363 2.01 4.89 9.82
CA PHE A 363 3.26 4.96 10.56
C PHE A 363 3.12 4.55 12.03
N LEU A 364 1.92 4.18 12.51
CA LEU A 364 1.69 3.80 13.92
C LEU A 364 2.59 2.64 14.37
N ASN A 365 2.81 1.65 13.49
CA ASN A 365 3.64 0.48 13.75
C ASN A 365 5.11 0.80 14.04
N ILE A 366 5.56 2.01 13.73
CA ILE A 366 6.92 2.46 14.02
C ILE A 366 7.10 2.75 15.52
N PHE A 367 6.03 3.15 16.20
CA PHE A 367 6.07 3.64 17.58
C PHE A 367 5.67 2.59 18.63
N ILE A 368 5.58 1.30 18.29
CA ILE A 368 5.10 0.22 19.18
C ILE A 368 5.79 0.22 20.56
N HIS A 369 7.08 0.56 20.60
CA HIS A 369 7.87 0.60 21.85
C HIS A 369 8.07 2.03 22.40
N HIS A 370 7.52 3.04 21.73
CA HIS A 370 7.70 4.46 22.05
C HIS A 370 6.37 5.25 22.00
N PRO A 371 5.43 4.95 22.91
CA PRO A 371 4.09 5.56 22.93
C PRO A 371 4.10 7.05 23.23
N GLN A 372 5.11 7.56 23.96
CA GLN A 372 5.29 9.01 24.18
C GLN A 372 5.62 9.75 22.89
N SER A 373 6.53 9.19 22.09
CA SER A 373 6.87 9.74 20.77
C SER A 373 5.67 9.67 19.81
N LEU A 374 4.80 8.67 19.96
CA LEU A 374 3.55 8.57 19.18
C LEU A 374 2.57 9.67 19.56
N MET A 375 2.37 9.91 20.87
CA MET A 375 1.56 11.00 21.37
C MET A 375 2.06 12.34 20.81
N ASP A 376 3.36 12.62 20.90
CA ASP A 376 3.97 13.85 20.38
C ASP A 376 3.76 14.03 18.87
N PHE A 377 3.84 12.94 18.10
CA PHE A 377 3.59 12.97 16.66
C PHE A 377 2.13 13.30 16.34
N LEU A 378 1.18 12.60 16.96
CA LEU A 378 -0.25 12.78 16.71
C LEU A 378 -0.79 14.12 17.24
N GLU A 379 -0.27 14.62 18.37
CA GLU A 379 -0.57 15.97 18.88
C GLU A 379 -0.11 17.03 17.87
N LYS A 380 1.16 16.98 17.43
CA LYS A 380 1.70 17.92 16.43
C LYS A 380 0.97 17.84 15.09
N TYR A 381 0.52 16.65 14.70
CA TYR A 381 -0.25 16.46 13.47
C TYR A 381 -1.63 17.11 13.58
N THR A 382 -2.37 16.85 14.65
CA THR A 382 -3.72 17.39 14.88
C THR A 382 -3.70 18.92 15.03
N ASP A 383 -2.63 19.48 15.61
CA ASP A 383 -2.47 20.95 15.70
C ASP A 383 -2.28 21.61 14.34
N LYS A 384 -1.61 20.94 13.39
CA LYS A 384 -1.36 21.47 12.04
C LYS A 384 -2.48 21.17 11.04
N VAL A 385 -3.10 19.99 11.12
CA VAL A 385 -4.07 19.49 10.15
C VAL A 385 -5.41 19.24 10.85
N LYS A 386 -6.36 20.15 10.62
CA LYS A 386 -7.69 20.09 11.24
C LYS A 386 -8.70 19.19 10.49
N ASP A 387 -8.55 19.07 9.18
CA ASP A 387 -9.46 18.34 8.29
C ASP A 387 -8.76 17.13 7.66
N SER A 388 -8.45 16.10 8.47
CA SER A 388 -7.80 14.87 8.00
C SER A 388 -8.84 13.78 7.73
N PRO A 389 -8.76 13.02 6.62
CA PRO A 389 -9.67 11.88 6.39
C PRO A 389 -9.50 10.76 7.43
N ALA A 390 -8.32 10.64 8.06
CA ALA A 390 -8.03 9.67 9.11
C ALA A 390 -8.23 10.23 10.54
N GLN A 391 -8.96 11.35 10.68
CA GLN A 391 -9.12 12.05 11.96
C GLN A 391 -9.76 11.18 13.04
N VAL A 392 -10.72 10.32 12.68
CA VAL A 392 -11.38 9.38 13.61
C VAL A 392 -10.37 8.38 14.19
N GLU A 393 -9.55 7.76 13.34
CA GLU A 393 -8.55 6.77 13.75
C GLU A 393 -7.44 7.40 14.61
N ILE A 394 -7.03 8.63 14.28
CA ILE A 394 -6.08 9.41 15.06
C ILE A 394 -6.64 9.74 16.44
N HIS A 395 -7.90 10.21 16.52
CA HIS A 395 -8.54 10.49 17.81
C HIS A 395 -8.73 9.23 18.65
N ASN A 396 -9.11 8.10 18.05
CA ASN A 396 -9.21 6.82 18.76
C ASN A 396 -7.86 6.43 19.38
N THR A 397 -6.79 6.49 18.59
CA THR A 397 -5.43 6.18 19.06
C THR A 397 -4.97 7.15 20.15
N LEU A 398 -5.25 8.45 20.01
CA LEU A 398 -4.97 9.46 21.03
C LEU A 398 -5.76 9.21 22.31
N LEU A 399 -7.05 8.85 22.23
CA LEU A 399 -7.87 8.51 23.39
C LEU A 399 -7.33 7.29 24.13
N GLU A 400 -6.87 6.26 23.41
CA GLU A 400 -6.22 5.09 24.00
C GLU A 400 -4.92 5.49 24.73
N LEU A 401 -4.10 6.35 24.12
CA LEU A 401 -2.85 6.84 24.73
C LEU A 401 -3.08 7.78 25.93
N TYR A 402 -4.12 8.61 25.89
CA TYR A 402 -4.48 9.51 26.99
C TYR A 402 -5.11 8.80 28.18
N LEU A 403 -5.92 7.77 27.93
CA LEU A 403 -6.69 7.09 28.97
C LEU A 403 -5.95 5.89 29.58
N SER A 404 -4.99 5.30 28.87
CA SER A 404 -4.19 4.16 29.36
C SER A 404 -3.39 4.48 30.62
N ILE A 405 -3.57 3.65 31.65
CA ILE A 405 -2.88 3.75 32.95
C ILE A 405 -1.38 3.42 32.81
N ASP A 406 -1.08 2.32 32.14
CA ASP A 406 0.28 1.94 31.77
C ASP A 406 0.44 2.10 30.26
N LEU A 407 1.49 2.79 29.80
CA LEU A 407 1.83 2.97 28.38
C LEU A 407 2.28 1.65 27.69
N ASN A 408 1.87 0.49 28.20
CA ASN A 408 2.17 -0.82 27.64
C ASN A 408 1.08 -1.21 26.63
N PHE A 409 1.41 -1.10 25.35
CA PHE A 409 0.57 -1.49 24.22
C PHE A 409 0.19 -2.99 24.30
N PRO A 410 -1.10 -3.36 24.40
CA PRO A 410 -1.57 -4.66 23.93
C PRO A 410 -1.99 -4.48 22.46
N SER A 411 -1.26 -5.09 21.54
CA SER A 411 -1.46 -5.01 20.09
C SER A 411 -2.94 -4.95 19.64
N ILE A 412 -3.42 -3.78 19.21
CA ILE A 412 -4.66 -3.64 18.42
C ILE A 412 -4.26 -3.37 16.97
N SER A 413 -4.13 -4.45 16.20
CA SER A 413 -4.29 -4.41 14.74
C SER A 413 -4.74 -5.75 14.16
N GLN A 414 -5.41 -6.61 14.94
CA GLN A 414 -6.06 -7.83 14.43
C GLN A 414 -7.39 -8.06 15.14
N VAL A 415 -8.42 -7.33 14.74
CA VAL A 415 -9.80 -7.79 14.92
C VAL A 415 -10.47 -7.77 13.55
N ASN A 416 -10.10 -8.77 12.75
CA ASN A 416 -10.98 -9.29 11.72
C ASN A 416 -11.11 -10.80 11.97
N ASN A 417 -12.38 -11.22 12.06
CA ASN A 417 -12.91 -12.56 12.35
C ASN A 417 -13.00 -12.94 13.83
N GLY A 418 -14.26 -13.04 14.27
CA GLY A 418 -14.64 -13.37 15.62
C GLY A 418 -14.03 -14.67 16.13
N THR A 419 -13.61 -14.63 17.38
CA THR A 419 -13.56 -15.76 18.31
C THR A 419 -13.40 -15.19 19.71
N ASP A 420 -14.18 -15.73 20.65
CA ASP A 420 -14.31 -15.32 22.04
C ASP A 420 -12.95 -15.13 22.76
N PHE A 421 -12.73 -13.93 23.32
CA PHE A 421 -11.65 -13.70 24.28
C PHE A 421 -12.20 -13.55 25.70
N ASN A 422 -12.09 -14.65 26.42
CA ASN A 422 -12.39 -14.81 27.83
C ASN A 422 -11.25 -14.19 28.67
N ILE A 423 -11.40 -12.94 29.13
CA ILE A 423 -10.41 -12.27 29.98
C ILE A 423 -10.75 -12.53 31.44
N LYS A 424 -10.03 -13.48 32.05
CA LYS A 424 -9.98 -13.65 33.51
C LYS A 424 -9.34 -12.42 34.16
N ALA A 425 -10.14 -11.72 34.96
CA ALA A 425 -9.70 -10.72 35.91
C ALA A 425 -8.52 -11.24 36.75
N ARG A 426 -7.37 -10.56 36.65
CA ARG A 426 -6.27 -10.73 37.61
C ARG A 426 -6.61 -9.93 38.86
N THR A 427 -6.96 -10.67 39.90
CA THR A 427 -7.10 -10.21 41.27
C THR A 427 -5.81 -9.57 41.77
N ALA A 428 -5.92 -8.35 42.28
CA ALA A 428 -4.88 -7.64 42.99
C ALA A 428 -4.46 -8.45 44.24
N SER A 429 -3.18 -8.82 44.31
CA SER A 429 -2.57 -9.36 45.53
C SER A 429 -1.59 -8.31 46.09
N ASN A 430 -1.83 -7.98 47.36
CA ASN A 430 -1.06 -7.04 48.16
C ASN A 430 0.43 -7.42 48.24
N GLY A 431 1.29 -6.48 47.87
CA GLY A 431 2.73 -6.51 48.18
C GLY A 431 3.21 -5.10 48.53
N LYS A 432 3.27 -4.79 49.83
CA LYS A 432 4.00 -3.63 50.36
C LYS A 432 5.50 -3.81 50.07
N LEU A 433 6.17 -2.79 49.50
CA LEU A 433 7.46 -2.23 49.95
C LEU A 433 8.02 -1.18 48.96
N ALA A 434 8.14 0.06 49.45
CA ALA A 434 9.10 1.14 49.11
C ALA A 434 9.24 1.67 47.67
N VAL A 435 8.85 2.96 47.45
CA VAL A 435 9.70 4.11 47.01
C VAL A 435 8.78 5.33 46.78
N ASP A 436 8.78 6.27 47.73
CA ASP A 436 7.82 7.38 47.89
C ASP A 436 8.12 8.64 47.04
N GLY A 437 8.69 8.48 45.83
CA GLY A 437 9.13 9.62 45.00
C GLY A 437 8.78 9.56 43.51
N LYS A 438 8.46 8.38 42.95
CA LYS A 438 8.07 8.22 41.53
C LYS A 438 6.56 8.26 41.30
N ASN A 439 5.75 7.92 42.31
CA ASN A 439 4.30 7.85 42.16
C ASN A 439 3.67 9.23 41.90
N SER A 440 4.17 10.31 42.51
CA SER A 440 3.60 11.64 42.29
C SER A 440 3.85 12.20 40.89
N SER A 441 4.93 11.77 40.22
CA SER A 441 5.24 12.17 38.84
C SER A 441 4.35 11.45 37.85
N ILE A 442 4.12 10.15 38.06
CA ILE A 442 3.29 9.31 37.19
C ILE A 442 1.81 9.67 37.38
N GLU A 443 1.38 9.95 38.62
CA GLU A 443 0.02 10.41 38.91
C GLU A 443 -0.27 11.77 38.27
N LYS A 444 0.69 12.71 38.30
CA LYS A 444 0.56 14.01 37.61
C LYS A 444 0.50 13.87 36.10
N ASP A 445 1.39 13.09 35.50
CA ASP A 445 1.38 12.81 34.05
C ASP A 445 0.06 12.14 33.62
N THR A 446 -0.44 11.18 34.41
CA THR A 446 -1.71 10.50 34.14
C THR A 446 -2.90 11.46 34.26
N LEU A 447 -2.88 12.39 35.21
CA LEU A 447 -3.91 13.40 35.38
C LEU A 447 -3.93 14.39 34.20
N GLU A 448 -2.75 14.87 33.78
CA GLU A 448 -2.60 15.75 32.62
C GLU A 448 -3.06 15.07 31.31
N ARG A 449 -2.70 13.79 31.13
CA ARG A 449 -3.18 12.97 29.99
C ARG A 449 -4.69 12.79 30.01
N ARG A 450 -5.30 12.50 31.17
CA ARG A 450 -6.76 12.41 31.32
C ARG A 450 -7.48 13.73 31.03
N GLU A 451 -6.90 14.86 31.44
CA GLU A 451 -7.45 16.18 31.11
C GLU A 451 -7.36 16.47 29.59
N LYS A 452 -6.25 16.09 28.94
CA LYS A 452 -6.14 16.12 27.47
C LYS A 452 -7.20 15.23 26.81
N GLY A 453 -7.41 14.01 27.31
CA GLY A 453 -8.45 13.09 26.85
C GLY A 453 -9.85 13.67 26.98
N LEU A 454 -10.18 14.30 28.12
CA LEU A 454 -11.46 14.97 28.33
C LEU A 454 -11.66 16.15 27.38
N ARG A 455 -10.62 16.95 27.15
CA ARG A 455 -10.66 18.04 26.16
C ARG A 455 -10.93 17.50 24.76
N LEU A 456 -10.29 16.39 24.39
CA LEU A 456 -10.48 15.76 23.09
C LEU A 456 -11.91 15.23 22.91
N LEU A 457 -12.46 14.53 23.91
CA LEU A 457 -13.86 14.07 23.91
C LEU A 457 -14.84 15.24 23.71
N LYS A 458 -14.58 16.39 24.34
CA LYS A 458 -15.42 17.58 24.19
C LYS A 458 -15.24 18.28 22.85
N SER A 459 -14.00 18.43 22.35
CA SER A 459 -13.72 19.13 21.10
C SER A 459 -14.11 18.34 19.86
N ALA A 460 -14.02 17.01 19.92
CA ALA A 460 -14.34 16.11 18.81
C ALA A 460 -15.84 15.73 18.75
N TRP A 461 -16.65 16.16 19.73
CA TRP A 461 -18.11 16.07 19.71
C TRP A 461 -18.79 17.42 20.03
N PRO A 462 -18.60 18.45 19.17
CA PRO A 462 -19.32 19.72 19.31
C PRO A 462 -20.84 19.51 19.15
N ALA A 463 -21.63 20.44 19.69
CA ALA A 463 -23.09 20.35 19.72
C ALA A 463 -23.74 20.32 18.32
N ASP A 464 -22.99 20.71 17.29
CA ASP A 464 -23.46 20.87 15.91
C ASP A 464 -23.35 19.57 15.08
N LEU A 465 -22.66 18.54 15.58
CA LEU A 465 -22.44 17.26 14.89
C LEU A 465 -23.29 16.14 15.47
N GLU A 466 -24.00 15.39 14.61
CA GLU A 466 -24.80 14.21 14.98
C GLU A 466 -23.93 13.05 15.48
N HIS A 467 -22.72 12.90 14.93
CA HIS A 467 -21.76 11.87 15.31
C HIS A 467 -20.39 12.48 15.66
N PRO A 468 -19.69 11.96 16.70
CA PRO A 468 -18.36 12.43 17.05
C PRO A 468 -17.31 12.00 16.03
N LEU A 469 -16.18 12.70 16.03
CA LEU A 469 -15.00 12.37 15.24
C LEU A 469 -14.12 11.29 15.94
N TYR A 470 -14.75 10.34 16.62
CA TYR A 470 -14.14 9.18 17.28
C TYR A 470 -15.17 8.05 17.40
N ASP A 471 -14.70 6.81 17.61
CA ASP A 471 -15.57 5.66 17.85
C ASP A 471 -16.11 5.71 19.30
N VAL A 472 -17.44 5.81 19.42
CA VAL A 472 -18.12 5.99 20.69
C VAL A 472 -18.05 4.75 21.57
N ASP A 473 -18.18 3.57 20.97
CA ASP A 473 -18.16 2.30 21.69
C ASP A 473 -16.76 2.04 22.23
N LEU A 474 -15.73 2.30 21.42
CA LEU A 474 -14.34 2.25 21.86
C LEU A 474 -14.07 3.24 23.00
N ALA A 475 -14.57 4.48 22.89
CA ALA A 475 -14.40 5.48 23.93
C ALA A 475 -15.04 5.07 25.27
N ILE A 476 -16.22 4.43 25.24
CA ILE A 476 -16.87 3.88 26.44
C ILE A 476 -16.00 2.78 27.05
N ILE A 477 -15.56 1.81 26.25
CA ILE A 477 -14.72 0.70 26.71
C ILE A 477 -13.43 1.24 27.36
N LEU A 478 -12.76 2.19 26.71
CA LEU A 478 -11.54 2.81 27.24
C LEU A 478 -11.79 3.54 28.56
N CYS A 479 -12.93 4.25 28.68
CA CYS A 479 -13.26 4.95 29.91
C CYS A 479 -13.65 3.99 31.05
N GLU A 480 -14.37 2.90 30.76
CA GLU A 480 -14.70 1.85 31.74
C GLU A 480 -13.45 1.11 32.23
N MET A 481 -12.60 0.65 31.30
CA MET A 481 -11.36 -0.09 31.61
C MET A 481 -10.40 0.72 32.48
N ASN A 482 -10.33 2.05 32.29
CA ASN A 482 -9.43 2.93 33.02
C ASN A 482 -10.11 3.70 34.18
N ALA A 483 -11.35 3.34 34.53
CA ALA A 483 -12.17 3.96 35.59
C ALA A 483 -12.30 5.50 35.47
N PHE A 484 -12.44 6.01 34.24
CA PHE A 484 -12.55 7.44 33.94
C PHE A 484 -14.02 7.91 33.94
N LYS A 485 -14.53 8.24 35.14
CA LYS A 485 -15.95 8.56 35.37
C LYS A 485 -16.44 9.82 34.63
N GLU A 486 -15.63 10.87 34.58
CA GLU A 486 -16.04 12.13 33.93
C GLU A 486 -16.24 11.97 32.42
N GLY A 487 -15.43 11.15 31.77
CA GLY A 487 -15.59 10.81 30.35
C GLY A 487 -16.84 9.97 30.09
N LEU A 488 -17.12 8.96 30.93
CA LEU A 488 -18.33 8.14 30.82
C LEU A 488 -19.60 8.97 30.95
N LEU A 489 -19.66 9.85 31.95
CA LEU A 489 -20.80 10.74 32.16
C LEU A 489 -21.04 11.65 30.95
N TYR A 490 -19.97 12.20 30.36
CA TYR A 490 -20.07 13.01 29.16
C TYR A 490 -20.60 12.21 27.95
N LEU A 491 -20.07 11.01 27.72
CA LEU A 491 -20.47 10.15 26.60
C LEU A 491 -21.93 9.72 26.72
N TYR A 492 -22.34 9.22 27.89
CA TYR A 492 -23.72 8.79 28.09
C TYR A 492 -24.73 9.94 28.04
N GLU A 493 -24.39 11.14 28.52
CA GLU A 493 -25.23 12.33 28.40
C GLU A 493 -25.48 12.71 26.94
N LYS A 494 -24.45 12.62 26.09
CA LYS A 494 -24.55 12.93 24.66
C LYS A 494 -25.30 11.87 23.86
N MET A 495 -25.12 10.59 24.18
CA MET A 495 -25.81 9.47 23.52
C MET A 495 -27.29 9.35 23.89
N LYS A 496 -27.77 10.17 24.84
CA LYS A 496 -29.13 10.07 25.40
C LYS A 496 -29.41 8.71 26.07
N LEU A 497 -28.36 8.01 26.49
CA LEU A 497 -28.42 6.75 27.24
C LEU A 497 -28.64 7.06 28.72
N PHE A 498 -29.83 7.56 29.01
CA PHE A 498 -30.16 8.15 30.31
C PHE A 498 -30.24 7.12 31.44
N LYS A 499 -30.54 5.86 31.13
CA LYS A 499 -30.65 4.77 32.11
C LYS A 499 -29.28 4.37 32.65
N GLU A 500 -28.26 4.40 31.79
CA GLU A 500 -26.87 4.08 32.08
C GLU A 500 -26.21 5.19 32.90
N VAL A 501 -26.54 6.46 32.62
CA VAL A 501 -26.15 7.60 33.47
C VAL A 501 -26.71 7.42 34.88
N ILE A 502 -28.00 7.12 34.99
CA ILE A 502 -28.67 6.88 36.28
C ILE A 502 -28.01 5.71 37.01
N ALA A 503 -27.71 4.61 36.34
CA ALA A 503 -27.02 3.46 36.95
C ALA A 503 -25.63 3.83 37.50
N CYS A 504 -24.87 4.69 36.81
CA CYS A 504 -23.57 5.16 37.28
C CYS A 504 -23.68 5.98 38.57
N TYR A 505 -24.66 6.90 38.65
CA TYR A 505 -24.91 7.67 39.87
C TYR A 505 -25.52 6.83 41.00
N MET A 506 -26.35 5.82 40.68
CA MET A 506 -26.90 4.88 41.64
C MET A 506 -25.80 4.06 42.33
N GLN A 507 -24.75 3.65 41.60
CA GLN A 507 -23.60 2.95 42.17
C GLN A 507 -22.77 3.80 43.13
N VAL A 508 -22.81 5.14 42.98
CA VAL A 508 -22.03 6.09 43.78
C VAL A 508 -22.84 6.64 44.97
N HIS A 509 -24.14 6.32 45.08
CA HIS A 509 -25.06 6.85 46.09
C HIS A 509 -25.14 8.39 46.14
N ASP A 510 -24.92 9.07 45.00
CA ASP A 510 -25.06 10.53 44.91
C ASP A 510 -26.51 10.91 44.54
N HIS A 511 -27.33 11.15 45.57
CA HIS A 511 -28.76 11.42 45.41
C HIS A 511 -29.06 12.81 44.84
N GLU A 512 -28.21 13.82 45.11
CA GLU A 512 -28.39 15.18 44.58
C GLU A 512 -28.00 15.27 43.10
N GLY A 513 -26.88 14.63 42.72
CA GLY A 513 -26.44 14.52 41.32
C GLY A 513 -27.44 13.79 40.44
N LEU A 514 -28.09 12.75 40.96
CA LEU A 514 -29.17 12.01 40.29
C LEU A 514 -30.38 12.88 39.96
N ILE A 515 -30.85 13.67 40.93
CA ILE A 515 -32.00 14.57 40.73
C ILE A 515 -31.65 15.69 39.76
N ALA A 516 -30.45 16.28 39.86
CA ALA A 516 -29.99 17.28 38.91
C ALA A 516 -29.90 16.73 37.47
N CYS A 517 -29.46 15.48 37.34
CA CYS A 517 -29.41 14.77 36.06
C CYS A 517 -30.82 14.54 35.49
N CYS A 518 -31.75 14.00 36.28
CA CYS A 518 -33.13 13.78 35.86
C CYS A 518 -33.86 15.10 35.55
N LYS A 519 -33.57 16.21 36.26
CA LYS A 519 -34.10 17.55 35.90
C LYS A 519 -33.65 18.01 34.52
N ARG A 520 -32.40 17.72 34.15
CA ARG A 520 -31.84 18.11 32.85
C ARG A 520 -32.33 17.21 31.72
N LEU A 521 -32.54 15.92 32.00
CA LEU A 521 -32.77 14.87 30.99
C LEU A 521 -34.21 14.36 30.94
N GLY A 522 -35.07 14.70 31.91
CA GLY A 522 -36.45 14.26 32.02
C GLY A 522 -37.51 15.26 31.53
N ASP A 523 -37.13 16.46 31.08
CA ASP A 523 -38.08 17.44 30.54
C ASP A 523 -38.55 17.05 29.12
N SER A 524 -39.83 16.69 28.98
CA SER A 524 -40.44 16.27 27.69
C SER A 524 -40.35 17.35 26.61
N GLY A 525 -40.31 18.64 27.00
CA GLY A 525 -40.17 19.77 26.09
C GLY A 525 -38.80 19.90 25.42
N LYS A 526 -37.77 19.17 25.89
CA LYS A 526 -36.42 19.15 25.31
C LYS A 526 -36.06 17.79 24.66
N GLY A 527 -37.03 16.90 24.51
CA GLY A 527 -36.81 15.55 23.98
C GLY A 527 -36.21 14.57 24.99
N GLY A 528 -36.40 14.83 26.28
CA GLY A 528 -36.07 13.91 27.37
C GLY A 528 -37.10 12.79 27.56
N ASP A 529 -36.74 11.75 28.31
CA ASP A 529 -37.61 10.62 28.61
C ASP A 529 -38.27 10.78 30.00
N PRO A 530 -39.59 11.03 30.09
CA PRO A 530 -40.29 11.16 31.37
C PRO A 530 -40.26 9.87 32.20
N THR A 531 -40.03 8.70 31.59
CA THR A 531 -39.98 7.43 32.32
C THR A 531 -38.79 7.32 33.28
N LEU A 532 -37.77 8.19 33.13
CA LEU A 532 -36.64 8.28 34.06
C LEU A 532 -37.07 8.65 35.48
N TRP A 533 -38.13 9.45 35.61
CA TRP A 533 -38.71 9.77 36.93
C TRP A 533 -39.36 8.53 37.58
N ALA A 534 -39.90 7.61 36.79
CA ALA A 534 -40.45 6.34 37.27
C ALA A 534 -39.35 5.38 37.73
N ASP A 535 -38.26 5.26 36.97
CA ASP A 535 -37.09 4.44 37.33
C ASP A 535 -36.40 4.98 38.59
N LEU A 536 -36.29 6.31 38.72
CA LEU A 536 -35.78 6.97 39.92
C LEU A 536 -36.68 6.73 41.14
N LEU A 537 -38.00 6.80 40.97
CA LEU A 537 -38.96 6.49 42.04
C LEU A 537 -38.85 5.03 42.48
N LYS A 538 -38.63 4.11 41.54
CA LYS A 538 -38.40 2.69 41.83
C LYS A 538 -37.12 2.48 42.65
N TYR A 539 -36.03 3.15 42.27
CA TYR A 539 -34.79 3.13 43.05
C TYR A 539 -35.00 3.62 44.48
N PHE A 540 -35.64 4.77 44.68
CA PHE A 540 -35.94 5.28 46.03
C PHE A 540 -36.93 4.40 46.82
N GLY A 541 -37.81 3.68 46.12
CA GLY A 541 -38.71 2.69 46.70
C GLY A 541 -38.03 1.36 47.09
N GLU A 542 -36.87 1.05 46.52
CA GLU A 542 -36.06 -0.14 46.85
C GLU A 542 -34.90 0.19 47.81
N LEU A 543 -34.49 1.45 47.90
CA LEU A 543 -33.52 1.92 48.89
C LEU A 543 -34.08 1.74 50.31
N GLY A 544 -33.27 1.21 51.23
CA GLY A 544 -33.66 1.07 52.64
C GLY A 544 -33.44 2.34 53.48
N GLU A 545 -33.29 3.51 52.86
CA GLU A 545 -32.90 4.76 53.51
C GLU A 545 -34.04 5.80 53.54
N ASP A 546 -33.91 6.82 54.40
CA ASP A 546 -34.88 7.93 54.51
C ASP A 546 -34.61 8.99 53.44
N CYS A 547 -35.19 8.80 52.24
CA CYS A 547 -35.11 9.72 51.11
C CYS A 547 -36.36 10.60 50.99
N SER A 548 -36.96 11.00 52.13
CA SER A 548 -38.25 11.70 52.15
C SER A 548 -38.27 13.05 51.43
N LYS A 549 -37.14 13.74 51.27
CA LYS A 549 -37.07 15.06 50.59
C LYS A 549 -36.98 14.89 49.07
N GLU A 550 -36.12 13.97 48.66
CA GLU A 550 -35.83 13.57 47.29
C GLU A 550 -37.09 12.98 46.65
N VAL A 551 -37.81 12.11 47.37
CA VAL A 551 -39.07 11.53 46.91
C VAL A 551 -40.16 12.59 46.74
N LYS A 552 -40.27 13.58 47.65
CA LYS A 552 -41.24 14.69 47.47
C LYS A 552 -40.95 15.48 46.21
N GLU A 553 -39.68 15.77 45.96
CA GLU A 553 -39.26 16.49 44.77
C GLU A 553 -39.56 15.69 43.49
N VAL A 554 -39.22 14.40 43.45
CA VAL A 554 -39.56 13.52 42.32
C VAL A 554 -41.07 13.43 42.08
N LEU A 555 -41.88 13.33 43.15
CA LEU A 555 -43.35 13.27 43.03
C LEU A 555 -43.94 14.54 42.41
N THR A 556 -43.35 15.73 42.63
CA THR A 556 -43.83 16.96 41.98
C THR A 556 -43.63 16.94 40.46
N TYR A 557 -42.56 16.33 39.96
CA TYR A 557 -42.32 16.18 38.53
C TYR A 557 -43.23 15.10 37.92
N ILE A 558 -43.46 14.00 38.63
CA ILE A 558 -44.44 12.97 38.23
C ILE A 558 -45.87 13.55 38.17
N GLU A 559 -46.22 14.43 39.11
CA GLU A 559 -47.51 15.16 39.13
C GLU A 559 -47.65 16.10 37.94
N ARG A 560 -46.60 16.86 37.61
CA ARG A 560 -46.60 17.84 36.50
C ARG A 560 -46.80 17.18 35.13
N ASP A 561 -46.10 16.07 34.90
CA ASP A 561 -46.00 15.44 33.58
C ASP A 561 -46.94 14.21 33.42
N ASP A 562 -47.78 13.94 34.43
CA ASP A 562 -48.75 12.84 34.53
C ASP A 562 -48.23 11.46 34.12
N ILE A 563 -47.04 11.11 34.63
CA ILE A 563 -46.25 9.97 34.13
C ILE A 563 -46.78 8.63 34.66
N LEU A 564 -47.20 8.58 35.94
CA LEU A 564 -47.62 7.36 36.61
C LEU A 564 -48.97 7.51 37.31
N PRO A 565 -49.86 6.51 37.19
CA PRO A 565 -51.07 6.43 38.02
C PRO A 565 -50.74 6.38 39.52
N PRO A 566 -51.55 7.03 40.38
CA PRO A 566 -51.33 7.07 41.83
C PRO A 566 -51.19 5.71 42.50
N ILE A 567 -51.88 4.69 41.95
CA ILE A 567 -51.82 3.31 42.46
C ILE A 567 -50.44 2.68 42.27
N ILE A 568 -49.76 2.97 41.16
CA ILE A 568 -48.42 2.44 40.85
C ILE A 568 -47.39 3.14 41.74
N VAL A 569 -47.53 4.46 41.93
CA VAL A 569 -46.69 5.24 42.85
C VAL A 569 -46.77 4.69 44.28
N LEU A 570 -47.98 4.42 44.77
CA LEU A 570 -48.21 3.80 46.08
C LEU A 570 -47.57 2.40 46.19
N GLN A 571 -47.76 1.55 45.18
CA GLN A 571 -47.22 0.19 45.19
C GLN A 571 -45.68 0.18 45.19
N THR A 572 -45.06 1.08 44.44
CA THR A 572 -43.59 1.20 44.38
C THR A 572 -43.01 1.71 45.69
N LEU A 573 -43.57 2.77 46.27
CA LEU A 573 -43.07 3.34 47.52
C LEU A 573 -43.36 2.48 48.75
N SER A 574 -44.38 1.61 48.69
CA SER A 574 -44.71 0.67 49.76
C SER A 574 -43.62 -0.38 50.05
N ARG A 575 -42.67 -0.56 49.12
CA ARG A 575 -41.55 -1.50 49.25
C ARG A 575 -40.46 -1.01 50.20
N ASN A 576 -40.38 0.29 50.45
CA ASN A 576 -39.40 0.88 51.36
C ASN A 576 -40.00 0.99 52.78
N PRO A 577 -39.44 0.32 53.79
CA PRO A 577 -39.94 0.37 55.17
C PRO A 577 -39.70 1.70 55.90
N CYS A 578 -38.79 2.54 55.39
CA CYS A 578 -38.40 3.81 56.01
C CYS A 578 -39.28 5.00 55.57
N LEU A 579 -40.05 4.87 54.48
CA LEU A 579 -40.91 5.94 53.99
C LEU A 579 -42.26 5.96 54.71
N THR A 580 -42.61 7.10 55.30
CA THR A 580 -43.91 7.27 55.96
C THR A 580 -44.98 7.74 54.97
N LEU A 581 -46.23 7.28 55.16
CA LEU A 581 -47.40 7.67 54.33
C LEU A 581 -47.62 9.20 54.28
N SER A 582 -47.07 9.94 55.24
CA SER A 582 -47.13 11.41 55.29
C SER A 582 -46.50 12.09 54.06
N VAL A 583 -45.52 11.44 53.43
CA VAL A 583 -44.79 11.97 52.26
C VAL A 583 -45.67 12.01 51.01
N ILE A 584 -46.58 11.04 50.86
CA ILE A 584 -47.37 10.82 49.64
C ILE A 584 -48.81 11.33 49.79
N LYS A 585 -49.29 11.54 51.03
CA LYS A 585 -50.66 11.94 51.35
C LYS A 585 -51.12 13.19 50.57
N ASP A 586 -50.28 14.22 50.52
CA ASP A 586 -50.62 15.47 49.85
C ASP A 586 -50.69 15.32 48.33
N TYR A 587 -49.84 14.48 47.75
CA TYR A 587 -49.87 14.14 46.32
C TYR A 587 -51.16 13.39 45.95
N ILE A 588 -51.53 12.35 46.71
CA ILE A 588 -52.74 11.57 46.47
C ILE A 588 -53.99 12.44 46.61
N ALA A 589 -54.04 13.29 47.63
CA ALA A 589 -55.17 14.19 47.84
C ALA A 589 -55.39 15.11 46.64
N ARG A 590 -54.33 15.74 46.12
CA ARG A 590 -54.42 16.62 44.95
C ARG A 590 -54.84 15.87 43.68
N LYS A 591 -54.23 14.72 43.40
CA LYS A 591 -54.54 13.96 42.17
C LYS A 591 -55.96 13.40 42.18
N LEU A 592 -56.44 12.88 43.33
CA LEU A 592 -57.83 12.42 43.46
C LEU A 592 -58.84 13.58 43.31
N GLU A 593 -58.51 14.77 43.80
CA GLU A 593 -59.37 15.94 43.65
C GLU A 593 -59.45 16.38 42.17
N GLN A 594 -58.33 16.33 41.44
CA GLN A 594 -58.29 16.64 40.01
C GLN A 594 -59.11 15.64 39.18
N GLU A 595 -58.92 14.34 39.39
CA GLU A 595 -59.70 13.29 38.73
C GLU A 595 -61.20 13.43 39.02
N SER A 596 -61.57 13.73 40.28
CA SER A 596 -62.97 13.93 40.67
C SER A 596 -63.62 15.12 39.96
N LYS A 597 -62.87 16.20 39.70
CA LYS A 597 -63.36 17.36 38.94
C LYS A 597 -63.62 17.00 37.48
N LEU A 598 -62.72 16.25 36.85
CA LEU A 598 -62.88 15.80 35.46
C LEU A 598 -64.12 14.91 35.30
N ILE A 599 -64.31 13.95 36.22
CA ILE A 599 -65.48 13.07 36.23
C ILE A 599 -66.79 13.87 36.32
N GLU A 600 -66.81 14.92 37.14
CA GLU A 600 -68.00 15.77 37.32
C GLU A 600 -68.29 16.66 36.10
N GLU A 601 -67.26 17.12 35.40
CA GLU A 601 -67.38 17.86 34.14
C GLU A 601 -67.93 16.97 33.01
N ASP A 602 -67.38 15.76 32.86
CA ASP A 602 -67.85 14.78 31.88
C ASP A 602 -69.30 14.38 32.15
N ARG A 603 -69.67 14.17 33.41
CA ARG A 603 -71.05 13.87 33.81
C ARG A 603 -72.01 14.99 33.40
N ARG A 604 -71.62 16.25 33.63
CA ARG A 604 -72.40 17.42 33.19
C ARG A 604 -72.54 17.50 31.67
N ALA A 605 -71.49 17.16 30.93
CA ALA A 605 -71.53 17.12 29.48
C ALA A 605 -72.50 16.04 28.98
N ILE A 606 -72.43 14.83 29.53
CA ILE A 606 -73.34 13.71 29.19
C ILE A 606 -74.80 14.12 29.40
N GLU A 607 -75.13 14.70 30.55
CA GLU A 607 -76.50 15.17 30.84
C GLU A 607 -76.98 16.20 29.81
N LYS A 608 -76.13 17.16 29.44
CA LYS A 608 -76.46 18.17 28.43
C LYS A 608 -76.74 17.55 27.05
N TYR A 609 -75.88 16.63 26.59
CA TYR A 609 -76.07 15.97 25.29
C TYR A 609 -77.32 15.09 25.27
N GLN A 610 -77.61 14.39 26.37
CA GLN A 610 -78.74 13.47 26.43
C GLN A 610 -80.09 14.21 26.43
N VAL A 611 -80.19 15.35 27.12
CA VAL A 611 -81.40 16.19 27.11
C VAL A 611 -81.64 16.83 25.74
N VAL A 612 -80.59 17.39 25.12
CA VAL A 612 -80.69 18.05 23.80
C VAL A 612 -81.05 17.03 22.71
N SER A 613 -80.45 15.84 22.74
CA SER A 613 -80.68 14.82 21.71
C SER A 613 -82.11 14.24 21.75
N LEU A 614 -82.74 14.18 22.93
CA LEU A 614 -84.14 13.74 23.05
C LEU A 614 -85.13 14.78 22.52
N TRP A 615 -84.86 16.08 22.75
CA TRP A 615 -85.76 17.16 22.31
C TRP A 615 -85.79 17.29 20.78
N ILE A 616 -84.62 17.26 20.13
CA ILE A 616 -84.49 17.36 18.66
C ILE A 616 -85.12 16.15 17.96
N ALA A 617 -84.91 14.93 18.48
CA ALA A 617 -85.41 13.72 17.83
C ALA A 617 -86.94 13.64 17.82
N GLN A 618 -87.62 14.22 18.82
CA GLN A 618 -89.04 14.00 19.03
C GLN A 618 -89.92 15.08 18.37
N GLU A 619 -89.49 16.35 18.39
CA GLU A 619 -90.25 17.46 17.83
C GLU A 619 -90.05 17.57 16.30
N ASP A 620 -88.79 17.65 15.84
CA ASP A 620 -88.46 17.93 14.43
C ASP A 620 -88.73 16.71 13.53
N THR A 621 -88.35 15.50 13.99
CA THR A 621 -88.55 14.29 13.19
C THR A 621 -90.03 13.93 13.05
N MET A 622 -90.86 14.21 14.06
CA MET A 622 -92.31 14.02 13.96
C MET A 622 -92.95 15.08 13.07
N ALA A 623 -92.53 16.35 13.17
CA ALA A 623 -92.99 17.42 12.30
C ALA A 623 -92.69 17.10 10.82
N MET A 624 -91.46 16.72 10.49
CA MET A 624 -91.06 16.34 9.12
C MET A 624 -91.84 15.11 8.61
N ARG A 625 -92.05 14.08 9.45
CA ARG A 625 -92.84 12.89 9.05
C ARG A 625 -94.30 13.24 8.78
N LYS A 626 -94.90 14.12 9.59
CA LYS A 626 -96.26 14.59 9.40
C LYS A 626 -96.38 15.40 8.10
N GLU A 627 -95.42 16.28 7.83
CA GLU A 627 -95.36 17.05 6.58
C GLU A 627 -95.23 16.14 5.35
N ILE A 628 -94.35 15.12 5.39
CA ILE A 628 -94.22 14.12 4.32
C ILE A 628 -95.54 13.39 4.08
N GLN A 629 -96.26 13.03 5.15
CA GLN A 629 -97.53 12.33 5.04
C GLN A 629 -98.62 13.23 4.45
N ASP A 630 -98.71 14.49 4.89
CA ASP A 630 -99.65 15.48 4.35
C ASP A 630 -99.40 15.76 2.86
N LEU A 631 -98.13 15.85 2.44
CA LEU A 631 -97.75 16.00 1.03
C LEU A 631 -98.14 14.80 0.16
N ARG A 632 -98.25 13.60 0.73
CA ARG A 632 -98.63 12.37 0.00
C ARG A 632 -100.13 12.18 -0.12
N THR A 633 -100.91 12.57 0.89
CA THR A 633 -102.34 12.22 0.97
C THR A 633 -103.28 13.36 0.60
N ASN A 634 -102.85 14.62 0.72
CA ASN A 634 -103.72 15.77 0.51
C ASN A 634 -103.36 16.52 -0.78
N ALA A 635 -104.38 16.87 -1.59
CA ALA A 635 -104.19 17.74 -2.74
C ALA A 635 -103.88 19.17 -2.27
N ARG A 636 -102.74 19.72 -2.70
CA ARG A 636 -102.33 21.10 -2.43
C ARG A 636 -102.93 22.04 -3.48
N ILE A 637 -103.64 23.08 -3.05
CA ILE A 637 -104.21 24.11 -3.94
C ILE A 637 -103.16 25.21 -4.15
N PHE A 638 -102.73 25.44 -5.39
CA PHE A 638 -101.82 26.54 -5.73
C PHE A 638 -102.65 27.80 -6.02
N GLN A 639 -102.65 28.76 -5.09
CA GLN A 639 -103.39 30.03 -5.23
C GLN A 639 -102.53 31.20 -5.72
N LEU A 640 -101.26 30.95 -6.04
CA LEU A 640 -100.32 32.00 -6.44
C LEU A 640 -100.64 32.47 -7.87
N SER A 641 -101.03 33.74 -7.97
CA SER A 641 -101.34 34.41 -9.24
C SER A 641 -100.15 35.17 -9.83
N LYS A 642 -98.97 35.12 -9.18
CA LYS A 642 -97.74 35.80 -9.60
C LYS A 642 -96.54 34.85 -9.61
N CYS A 643 -95.65 35.03 -10.56
CA CYS A 643 -94.42 34.24 -10.72
C CYS A 643 -93.40 34.63 -9.65
N THR A 644 -92.76 33.67 -9.00
CA THR A 644 -91.82 33.93 -7.90
C THR A 644 -90.52 34.58 -8.39
N ALA A 645 -90.10 34.31 -9.63
CA ALA A 645 -88.86 34.87 -10.20
C ALA A 645 -89.02 36.30 -10.75
N CYS A 646 -90.14 36.61 -11.43
CA CYS A 646 -90.34 37.90 -12.09
C CYS A 646 -91.45 38.76 -11.47
N THR A 647 -92.21 38.22 -10.51
CA THR A 647 -93.30 38.88 -9.75
C THR A 647 -94.51 39.36 -10.56
N PHE A 648 -94.51 39.18 -11.89
CA PHE A 648 -95.65 39.44 -12.77
C PHE A 648 -96.72 38.34 -12.68
N THR A 649 -97.93 38.66 -13.15
CA THR A 649 -99.06 37.72 -13.15
C THR A 649 -98.73 36.45 -13.94
N LEU A 650 -99.11 35.29 -13.40
CA LEU A 650 -98.84 33.98 -13.99
C LEU A 650 -99.74 33.76 -15.21
N ASP A 651 -99.11 33.66 -16.37
CA ASP A 651 -99.75 33.31 -17.63
C ASP A 651 -99.47 31.84 -17.98
N LEU A 652 -100.39 31.17 -18.67
CA LEU A 652 -100.22 29.78 -19.09
C LEU A 652 -99.22 29.69 -20.26
N PRO A 653 -98.28 28.72 -20.29
CA PRO A 653 -98.08 27.62 -19.33
C PRO A 653 -97.21 28.01 -18.11
N ALA A 654 -97.67 27.60 -16.91
CA ALA A 654 -97.01 27.80 -15.63
C ALA A 654 -96.61 26.46 -14.99
N VAL A 655 -95.48 26.45 -14.27
CA VAL A 655 -94.96 25.28 -13.53
C VAL A 655 -95.07 25.56 -12.04
N HIS A 656 -95.70 24.63 -11.31
CA HIS A 656 -95.90 24.71 -9.87
C HIS A 656 -95.13 23.60 -9.17
N PHE A 657 -94.27 23.96 -8.22
CA PHE A 657 -93.54 23.01 -7.39
C PHE A 657 -94.27 22.73 -6.08
N MET A 658 -94.14 21.51 -5.54
CA MET A 658 -94.78 21.12 -4.27
C MET A 658 -94.27 21.92 -3.05
N CYS A 659 -93.14 22.63 -3.17
CA CYS A 659 -92.68 23.64 -2.21
C CYS A 659 -93.47 24.97 -2.27
N MET A 660 -94.63 25.00 -2.96
CA MET A 660 -95.50 26.17 -3.19
C MET A 660 -94.97 27.25 -4.13
N HIS A 661 -93.72 27.23 -4.53
CA HIS A 661 -93.23 28.19 -5.53
C HIS A 661 -93.77 27.92 -6.93
N SER A 662 -94.26 28.99 -7.57
CA SER A 662 -94.88 28.97 -8.90
C SER A 662 -94.11 29.89 -9.83
N PHE A 663 -93.88 29.44 -11.07
CA PHE A 663 -93.07 30.16 -12.05
C PHE A 663 -93.68 30.04 -13.45
N HIS A 664 -93.41 31.03 -14.31
CA HIS A 664 -93.65 30.88 -15.75
C HIS A 664 -92.66 29.86 -16.33
N GLN A 665 -93.08 29.05 -17.30
CA GLN A 665 -92.16 28.10 -17.94
C GLN A 665 -90.92 28.80 -18.53
N ARG A 666 -91.08 30.02 -19.06
CA ARG A 666 -89.96 30.84 -19.59
C ARG A 666 -88.99 31.34 -18.51
N CYS A 667 -89.45 31.50 -17.28
CA CYS A 667 -88.63 31.99 -16.17
C CYS A 667 -87.83 30.88 -15.49
N LEU A 668 -88.10 29.60 -15.81
CA LEU A 668 -87.47 28.46 -15.17
C LEU A 668 -86.15 28.01 -15.84
N GLY A 669 -85.91 28.44 -17.08
CA GLY A 669 -84.78 27.96 -17.89
C GLY A 669 -84.88 26.46 -18.19
N ASP A 670 -83.73 25.79 -18.36
CA ASP A 670 -83.65 24.38 -18.82
C ASP A 670 -83.91 23.33 -17.71
N ASN A 671 -84.05 23.72 -16.44
CA ASN A 671 -84.18 22.80 -15.31
C ASN A 671 -85.63 22.71 -14.78
N GLU A 672 -86.51 22.03 -15.51
CA GLU A 672 -87.93 21.84 -15.13
C GLU A 672 -88.18 20.97 -13.88
N LYS A 673 -87.12 20.39 -13.28
CA LYS A 673 -87.25 19.37 -12.21
C LYS A 673 -86.97 19.87 -10.79
N GLU A 674 -86.33 21.02 -10.61
CA GLU A 674 -85.93 21.53 -9.28
C GLU A 674 -86.40 22.98 -9.10
N CYS A 675 -86.91 23.32 -7.92
CA CYS A 675 -87.26 24.69 -7.59
C CYS A 675 -85.98 25.51 -7.32
N PRO A 676 -85.73 26.64 -8.02
CA PRO A 676 -84.50 27.42 -7.87
C PRO A 676 -84.26 27.97 -6.45
N GLU A 677 -85.33 28.26 -5.70
CA GLU A 677 -85.23 28.81 -4.33
C GLU A 677 -84.84 27.73 -3.30
N CYS A 678 -85.40 26.52 -3.41
CA CYS A 678 -85.18 25.46 -2.43
C CYS A 678 -84.01 24.53 -2.79
N ALA A 679 -83.59 24.51 -4.06
CA ALA A 679 -82.51 23.65 -4.53
C ALA A 679 -81.14 23.91 -3.85
N PRO A 680 -80.71 25.15 -3.54
CA PRO A 680 -79.41 25.42 -2.92
C PRO A 680 -79.27 24.78 -1.53
N GLU A 681 -80.29 24.95 -0.68
CA GLU A 681 -80.29 24.34 0.67
C GLU A 681 -80.34 22.82 0.60
N TYR A 682 -81.18 22.26 -0.27
CA TYR A 682 -81.24 20.81 -0.47
C TYR A 682 -79.93 20.23 -1.01
N ARG A 683 -79.26 20.93 -1.95
CA ARG A 683 -77.94 20.53 -2.46
C ARG A 683 -76.88 20.59 -1.37
N SER A 684 -76.87 21.62 -0.52
CA SER A 684 -75.94 21.72 0.62
C SER A 684 -76.08 20.55 1.59
N VAL A 685 -77.32 20.17 1.95
CA VAL A 685 -77.59 19.01 2.81
C VAL A 685 -77.16 17.70 2.14
N MET A 686 -77.43 17.54 0.84
CA MET A 686 -77.01 16.36 0.07
C MET A 686 -75.49 16.27 -0.11
N GLU A 687 -74.80 17.40 -0.26
CA GLU A 687 -73.35 17.49 -0.35
C GLU A 687 -72.69 17.19 1.00
N MET A 688 -73.24 17.70 2.10
CA MET A 688 -72.82 17.34 3.46
C MET A 688 -72.96 15.83 3.70
N LYS A 689 -74.11 15.23 3.33
CA LYS A 689 -74.30 13.78 3.42
C LYS A 689 -73.29 13.01 2.55
N ARG A 690 -73.04 13.47 1.32
CA ARG A 690 -72.06 12.85 0.41
C ARG A 690 -70.64 12.94 0.98
N SER A 691 -70.27 14.07 1.57
CA SER A 691 -68.96 14.25 2.22
C SER A 691 -68.77 13.31 3.40
N LEU A 692 -69.81 13.10 4.22
CA LEU A 692 -69.79 12.14 5.33
C LEU A 692 -69.69 10.68 4.85
N GLU A 693 -70.40 10.33 3.77
CA GLU A 693 -70.29 9.00 3.12
C GLU A 693 -68.94 8.78 2.40
N GLN A 694 -68.26 9.85 2.00
CA GLN A 694 -66.92 9.77 1.40
C GLN A 694 -65.85 9.62 2.49
N ASN A 695 -65.98 10.37 3.59
CA ASN A 695 -65.14 10.22 4.78
C ASN A 695 -65.26 8.83 5.44
N SER A 696 -66.36 8.09 5.22
CA SER A 696 -66.46 6.69 5.66
C SER A 696 -65.69 5.69 4.81
N LYS A 697 -65.22 6.08 3.62
CA LYS A 697 -64.45 5.21 2.73
C LYS A 697 -62.94 5.34 2.96
N ASP A 698 -62.47 6.50 3.43
CA ASP A 698 -61.05 6.76 3.68
C ASP A 698 -60.65 6.41 5.12
N GLN A 699 -60.41 5.11 5.37
CA GLN A 699 -59.96 4.60 6.68
C GLN A 699 -58.55 5.10 7.06
N ASP A 700 -57.69 5.38 6.09
CA ASP A 700 -56.29 5.77 6.32
C ASP A 700 -56.17 7.17 6.95
N GLN A 701 -57.02 8.11 6.53
CA GLN A 701 -57.03 9.46 7.09
C GLN A 701 -57.45 9.46 8.57
N PHE A 702 -58.39 8.57 8.93
CA PHE A 702 -58.79 8.36 10.31
C PHE A 702 -57.63 7.84 11.16
N PHE A 703 -56.92 6.79 10.73
CA PHE A 703 -55.79 6.25 11.49
C PHE A 703 -54.64 7.26 11.62
N GLN A 704 -54.43 8.10 10.61
CA GLN A 704 -53.43 9.17 10.68
C GLN A 704 -53.79 10.24 11.72
N GLN A 705 -55.07 10.61 11.83
CA GLN A 705 -55.55 11.57 12.84
C GLN A 705 -55.56 10.98 14.27
N VAL A 706 -55.84 9.69 14.41
CA VAL A 706 -55.73 9.00 15.71
C VAL A 706 -54.26 8.93 16.16
N LYS A 707 -53.32 8.68 15.25
CA LYS A 707 -51.89 8.63 15.58
C LYS A 707 -51.27 9.99 15.89
N SER A 708 -51.79 11.07 15.30
CA SER A 708 -51.24 12.41 15.50
C SER A 708 -51.85 13.16 16.69
N SER A 709 -52.98 12.70 17.22
CA SER A 709 -53.66 13.32 18.35
C SER A 709 -53.15 12.80 19.69
N LYS A 710 -53.06 13.70 20.68
CA LYS A 710 -52.69 13.35 22.07
C LYS A 710 -53.77 12.50 22.76
N ASP A 711 -55.02 12.66 22.35
CA ASP A 711 -56.16 11.90 22.83
C ASP A 711 -56.89 11.26 21.65
N GLY A 712 -56.44 10.06 21.29
CA GLY A 712 -57.03 9.30 20.19
C GLY A 712 -58.48 8.87 20.45
N PHE A 713 -58.91 8.78 21.71
CA PHE A 713 -60.27 8.36 22.05
C PHE A 713 -61.30 9.43 21.67
N SER A 714 -60.99 10.71 21.91
CA SER A 714 -61.85 11.83 21.49
C SER A 714 -62.08 11.84 19.97
N VAL A 715 -61.04 11.59 19.18
CA VAL A 715 -61.14 11.49 17.71
C VAL A 715 -62.03 10.32 17.30
N ILE A 716 -61.87 9.16 17.95
CA ILE A 716 -62.71 7.98 17.71
C ILE A 716 -64.18 8.27 18.04
N ALA A 717 -64.44 8.92 19.18
CA ALA A 717 -65.79 9.26 19.64
C ALA A 717 -66.50 10.22 18.66
N GLU A 718 -65.79 11.20 18.11
CA GLU A 718 -66.33 12.12 17.11
C GLU A 718 -66.68 11.41 15.79
N TYR A 719 -65.79 10.54 15.29
CA TYR A 719 -66.04 9.74 14.09
C TYR A 719 -67.20 8.75 14.29
N PHE A 720 -67.33 8.19 15.49
CA PHE A 720 -68.46 7.34 15.86
C PHE A 720 -69.77 8.14 15.91
N GLY A 721 -69.79 9.31 16.55
CA GLY A 721 -70.95 10.20 16.64
C GLY A 721 -71.45 10.70 15.27
N LYS A 722 -70.56 10.83 14.28
CA LYS A 722 -70.91 11.17 12.89
C LYS A 722 -71.45 10.00 12.07
N GLY A 723 -71.60 8.80 12.66
CA GLY A 723 -72.20 7.62 12.01
C GLY A 723 -71.31 6.95 10.94
N VAL A 724 -70.03 7.32 10.87
CA VAL A 724 -69.05 6.85 9.89
C VAL A 724 -68.74 5.36 10.07
N ILE A 725 -68.83 4.87 11.31
CA ILE A 725 -68.45 3.49 11.70
C ILE A 725 -69.66 2.54 11.75
N SER A 726 -70.90 3.03 11.64
CA SER A 726 -72.14 2.26 11.92
C SER A 726 -72.73 1.41 10.78
N LYS A 727 -71.99 1.12 9.71
CA LYS A 727 -72.42 0.14 8.68
C LYS A 727 -71.41 -1.01 8.55
N THR A 728 -71.41 -1.92 9.52
CA THR A 728 -70.83 -3.25 9.30
C THR A 728 -71.73 -4.01 8.32
N SER A 729 -71.26 -4.15 7.08
CA SER A 729 -71.83 -5.04 6.08
C SER A 729 -71.80 -6.48 6.61
N ASN A 730 -72.99 -7.05 6.85
CA ASN A 730 -73.14 -8.51 6.93
C ASN A 730 -72.95 -9.07 5.52
N GLY A 731 -71.71 -9.34 5.15
CA GLY A 731 -71.31 -10.02 3.92
C GLY A 731 -71.03 -11.50 4.17
N SER A 732 -71.90 -12.35 3.65
CA SER A 732 -71.78 -13.80 3.60
C SER A 732 -70.67 -14.31 2.68
N THR A 733 -70.28 -15.57 2.90
CA THR A 733 -69.40 -16.47 2.09
C THR A 733 -67.90 -16.32 2.38
N GLY A 734 -67.11 -17.36 2.60
CA GLY A 734 -67.24 -18.77 2.26
C GLY A 734 -65.95 -19.20 1.54
N THR A 735 -65.30 -20.24 2.05
CA THR A 735 -64.27 -21.09 1.40
C THR A 735 -62.89 -20.53 1.07
N ALA A 736 -61.95 -20.95 1.92
CA ALA A 736 -60.61 -21.48 1.65
C ALA A 736 -60.15 -21.66 0.18
N ARG A 737 -58.94 -21.17 -0.10
CA ARG A 737 -57.79 -21.85 -0.74
C ARG A 737 -56.61 -20.86 -0.79
N SER A 738 -55.59 -21.06 0.04
CA SER A 738 -54.37 -21.84 -0.22
C SER A 738 -53.32 -21.02 -0.97
N ASP A 739 -52.38 -20.45 -0.22
CA ASP A 739 -51.01 -20.28 -0.70
C ASP A 739 -50.03 -20.61 0.42
N SER A 740 -49.06 -21.42 0.01
CA SER A 740 -48.14 -22.22 0.79
C SER A 740 -47.02 -21.40 1.42
N ILE A 741 -46.94 -21.44 2.75
CA ILE A 741 -45.72 -21.12 3.51
C ILE A 741 -44.97 -22.45 3.71
N SER A 742 -43.84 -22.60 3.02
CA SER A 742 -42.84 -23.60 3.35
C SER A 742 -42.05 -23.12 4.56
N SER A 743 -42.13 -23.88 5.64
CA SER A 743 -41.25 -23.78 6.79
C SER A 743 -40.17 -24.85 6.66
N SER A 744 -38.92 -24.45 6.76
CA SER A 744 -37.83 -25.35 7.16
C SER A 744 -37.04 -24.67 8.28
N SER A 745 -37.20 -25.28 9.44
CA SER A 745 -36.64 -25.05 10.76
C SER A 745 -35.13 -25.32 10.92
N GLY A 746 -34.55 -24.71 11.97
CA GLY A 746 -33.36 -25.16 12.70
C GLY A 746 -32.17 -24.22 12.47
N PHE A 747 -31.71 -23.40 13.43
CA PHE A 747 -31.50 -23.60 14.87
C PHE A 747 -31.62 -22.27 15.63
#